data_AF-A0A812LKB8-F1
#
_entry.id   AF-A0A812LKB8-F1
#
_cell.length_a   1.000
_cell.length_b   1.000
_cell.length_c   1.000
_cell.angle_alpha   90.00
_cell.angle_beta   90.00
_cell.angle_gamma   90.00
#
_symmetry.space_group_name_H-M   'P 1'
#
loop_
_entity.id
_entity.type
_entity.pdbx_description
1 polymer ?
#
loop_
_entity_poly.entity_id
_entity_poly.type
_entity_poly.pdbx_seq_one_letter_code
_entity_poly.pdbx_strand_id
1 'polypeptide(L)'
;MAGSRSQGAEFVLAGLAACGAITLTNPIDVVKTRLQLQGELAAAGGKAYTGIGQALLRIARKEGLRGLQRGLGAAYLLQFSNVGCRFGAYGSLKQLFGVKPGASATDSLSSMLLGAASGSLAAIVSNPFFLLKSRFQAAGSEDVLHQHGHLSLRKAFIEIGQLQGFRGYYRGLSAFVPRVAAATSVQLSTYDISKDCILRYVQVKDGVAIHFVASLLSGIAVTMAMQPFDIVAVRLMNQPHKECGSGLLYSGPVDCLKQMLQAEGVLSALTHHVMSASDPPWCVTGGSGFLGSWCVKLLLEEGYTVRTTTRSAEKAAYLKRLPGSERLTILDGVDLLTPGAFDDAIRGCSCVLHTASPFYMKGGSEEKLVTPAVEGTRNVLNSCRRLGVKKVALTSSTASVYTNYGSLPADHVYTSEDFSPEDVLREKQNWYCLSKLLAEQLAWSMSKESGCPFELTVLTPTLIWGPMLPGQPHMNTSASSLVGYMDGSLKVIENACKTVVDVRDVAKAHIEAARNDLGGQRFLLIGGSPHFTAVAEYVREALPGALQVNVPSELSPELGPAVMGPAPPLPVLYDVSPAERLLGICFKTAKEQVEAMVKSMLDNGFQRSDQYVPDKFGLYKGAAANYVRFGPYCTLTFVFLEQLRLAWDRGFATAC
;
A
#
# COMPACT_ATOMS: atom_id res chain seq x y z
N MET A 1 -36.84 3.01 -41.37
CA MET A 1 -36.56 1.65 -40.85
C MET A 1 -35.06 1.43 -40.97
N ALA A 2 -34.30 1.58 -39.87
CA ALA A 2 -32.86 1.29 -39.89
C ALA A 2 -32.70 -0.25 -39.91
N GLY A 3 -32.34 -0.81 -41.06
CA GLY A 3 -32.04 -2.23 -41.17
C GLY A 3 -30.94 -2.60 -40.17
N SER A 4 -31.12 -3.68 -39.41
CA SER A 4 -30.11 -4.12 -38.44
C SER A 4 -28.78 -4.34 -39.18
N ARG A 5 -27.74 -3.58 -38.82
CA ARG A 5 -26.40 -3.76 -39.40
C ARG A 5 -25.98 -5.23 -39.26
N SER A 6 -25.39 -5.80 -40.29
CA SER A 6 -24.95 -7.20 -40.23
C SER A 6 -23.91 -7.36 -39.12
N GLN A 7 -23.90 -8.53 -38.47
CA GLN A 7 -22.96 -8.81 -37.38
C GLN A 7 -21.49 -8.72 -37.86
N GLY A 8 -21.24 -9.05 -39.13
CA GLY A 8 -19.93 -8.86 -39.77
C GLY A 8 -19.53 -7.38 -39.92
N ALA A 9 -20.48 -6.49 -40.23
CA ALA A 9 -20.21 -5.05 -40.27
C ALA A 9 -19.89 -4.51 -38.86
N GLU A 10 -20.64 -4.91 -37.84
CA GLU A 10 -20.37 -4.51 -36.44
C GLU A 10 -19.01 -5.02 -35.94
N PHE A 11 -18.59 -6.23 -36.32
CA PHE A 11 -17.25 -6.76 -36.03
C PHE A 11 -16.15 -5.85 -36.60
N VAL A 12 -16.26 -5.47 -37.88
CA VAL A 12 -15.24 -4.65 -38.56
C VAL A 12 -15.21 -3.23 -38.01
N LEU A 13 -16.38 -2.60 -37.84
CA LEU A 13 -16.48 -1.23 -37.31
C LEU A 13 -15.93 -1.14 -35.87
N ALA A 14 -16.26 -2.12 -35.02
CA ALA A 14 -15.74 -2.18 -33.65
C ALA A 14 -14.23 -2.43 -33.61
N GLY A 15 -13.71 -3.31 -34.46
CA GLY A 15 -12.28 -3.56 -34.59
C GLY A 15 -11.49 -2.33 -35.05
N LEU A 16 -12.00 -1.59 -36.03
CA LEU A 16 -11.39 -0.35 -36.53
C LEU A 16 -11.45 0.78 -35.50
N ALA A 17 -12.57 0.94 -34.80
CA ALA A 17 -12.71 1.90 -33.70
C ALA A 17 -11.68 1.67 -32.60
N ALA A 18 -11.48 0.40 -32.21
CA ALA A 18 -10.48 0.02 -31.22
C ALA A 18 -9.05 0.28 -31.70
N CYS A 19 -8.77 0.10 -33.00
CA CYS A 19 -7.49 0.48 -33.60
C CYS A 19 -7.26 2.00 -33.56
N GLY A 20 -8.30 2.81 -33.81
CA GLY A 20 -8.22 4.25 -33.63
C GLY A 20 -7.87 4.62 -32.19
N ALA A 21 -8.56 4.03 -31.21
CA ALA A 21 -8.36 4.32 -29.79
C ALA A 21 -6.95 3.91 -29.31
N ILE A 22 -6.48 2.71 -29.67
CA ILE A 22 -5.15 2.22 -29.24
C ILE A 22 -4.00 3.04 -29.84
N THR A 23 -4.19 3.66 -31.01
CA THR A 23 -3.17 4.55 -31.59
C THR A 23 -2.86 5.72 -30.65
N LEU A 24 -3.87 6.23 -29.95
CA LEU A 24 -3.73 7.35 -29.01
C LEU A 24 -3.27 6.89 -27.61
N THR A 25 -3.65 5.69 -27.18
CA THR A 25 -3.38 5.21 -25.81
C THR A 25 -2.13 4.33 -25.68
N ASN A 26 -1.59 3.81 -26.79
CA ASN A 26 -0.42 2.92 -26.77
C ASN A 26 0.85 3.55 -26.13
N PRO A 27 1.14 4.87 -26.23
CA PRO A 27 2.24 5.50 -25.49
C PRO A 27 2.15 5.33 -23.97
N ILE A 28 0.93 5.40 -23.42
CA ILE A 28 0.68 5.21 -21.98
C ILE A 28 0.90 3.74 -21.61
N ASP A 29 0.45 2.81 -22.46
CA ASP A 29 0.69 1.37 -22.27
C ASP A 29 2.19 1.05 -22.23
N VAL A 30 3.00 1.60 -23.14
CA VAL A 30 4.46 1.39 -23.16
C VAL A 30 5.13 1.89 -21.89
N VAL A 31 4.78 3.09 -21.43
CA VAL A 31 5.34 3.68 -20.20
C VAL A 31 4.95 2.86 -18.97
N LYS A 32 3.70 2.42 -18.89
CA LYS A 32 3.23 1.56 -17.79
C LYS A 32 4.01 0.25 -17.76
N THR A 33 4.11 -0.46 -18.88
CA THR A 33 4.83 -1.74 -18.97
C THR A 33 6.28 -1.57 -18.52
N ARG A 34 6.96 -0.49 -18.91
CA ARG A 34 8.35 -0.23 -18.51
C ARG A 34 8.50 0.18 -17.04
N LEU A 35 7.58 0.97 -16.51
CA LEU A 35 7.56 1.31 -15.08
C LEU A 35 7.32 0.06 -14.22
N GLN A 36 6.48 -0.85 -14.69
CA GLN A 36 6.24 -2.13 -14.02
C GLN A 36 7.49 -3.03 -14.06
N LEU A 37 8.14 -3.15 -15.21
CA LEU A 37 9.37 -3.93 -15.37
C LEU A 37 10.57 -3.34 -14.61
N GLN A 38 10.64 -2.02 -14.46
CA GLN A 38 11.66 -1.39 -13.61
C GLN A 38 11.53 -1.79 -12.14
N GLY A 39 10.31 -2.04 -11.65
CA GLY A 39 10.10 -2.55 -10.29
C GLY A 39 10.79 -3.90 -10.06
N GLU A 40 10.93 -4.70 -11.11
CA GLU A 40 11.54 -6.04 -11.07
C GLU A 40 13.07 -5.97 -11.32
N LEU A 41 13.52 -5.12 -12.24
CA LEU A 41 14.96 -4.89 -12.51
C LEU A 41 15.66 -4.02 -11.46
N ALA A 42 14.94 -3.28 -10.62
CA ALA A 42 15.51 -2.51 -9.52
C ALA A 42 16.20 -3.39 -8.45
N ALA A 43 15.92 -4.71 -8.43
CA ALA A 43 16.69 -5.69 -7.66
C ALA A 43 18.12 -5.91 -8.22
N ALA A 44 18.37 -5.55 -9.49
CA ALA A 44 19.64 -5.71 -10.19
C ALA A 44 20.36 -4.38 -10.53
N GLY A 45 19.71 -3.22 -10.36
CA GLY A 45 20.34 -1.90 -10.49
C GLY A 45 19.37 -0.77 -10.79
N GLY A 46 19.35 0.27 -9.95
CA GLY A 46 18.86 1.63 -10.20
C GLY A 46 17.42 1.85 -10.73
N LYS A 47 16.70 2.84 -10.17
CA LYS A 47 15.40 3.29 -10.72
C LYS A 47 15.59 4.19 -11.96
N ALA A 48 15.28 3.70 -13.15
CA ALA A 48 15.37 4.46 -14.41
C ALA A 48 14.30 5.56 -14.61
N TYR A 49 13.15 5.45 -13.95
CA TYR A 49 11.99 6.34 -14.07
C TYR A 49 11.37 6.60 -12.69
N THR A 50 11.03 7.86 -12.39
CA THR A 50 10.42 8.29 -11.11
C THR A 50 8.91 8.54 -11.19
N GLY A 51 8.33 8.54 -12.40
CA GLY A 51 6.89 8.70 -12.64
C GLY A 51 6.51 8.65 -14.12
N ILE A 52 5.19 8.61 -14.40
CA ILE A 52 4.63 8.45 -15.78
C ILE A 52 5.06 9.60 -16.71
N GLY A 53 4.96 10.85 -16.25
CA GLY A 53 5.34 12.02 -17.07
C GLY A 53 6.84 12.07 -17.39
N GLN A 54 7.69 11.75 -16.42
CA GLN A 54 9.13 11.67 -16.63
C GLN A 54 9.49 10.51 -17.57
N ALA A 55 8.82 9.36 -17.44
CA ALA A 55 9.01 8.22 -18.32
C ALA A 55 8.59 8.52 -19.77
N LEU A 56 7.43 9.15 -19.98
CA LEU A 56 6.98 9.61 -21.30
C LEU A 56 8.03 10.50 -21.96
N LEU A 57 8.49 11.53 -21.24
CA LEU A 57 9.47 12.49 -21.76
C LEU A 57 10.83 11.85 -22.03
N ARG A 58 11.30 10.96 -21.14
CA ARG A 58 12.59 10.27 -21.27
C ARG A 58 12.59 9.30 -22.44
N ILE A 59 11.50 8.54 -22.65
CA ILE A 59 11.37 7.64 -23.81
C ILE A 59 11.25 8.45 -25.10
N ALA A 60 10.45 9.52 -25.12
CA ALA A 60 10.33 10.39 -26.28
C ALA A 60 11.68 10.98 -26.70
N ARG A 61 12.50 11.42 -25.73
CA ARG A 61 13.82 12.00 -25.99
C ARG A 61 14.87 10.96 -26.41
N LYS A 62 14.85 9.76 -25.81
CA LYS A 62 15.85 8.71 -26.07
C LYS A 62 15.54 7.84 -27.28
N GLU A 63 14.27 7.49 -27.50
CA GLU A 63 13.84 6.52 -28.52
C GLU A 63 12.92 7.13 -29.58
N GLY A 64 12.61 8.42 -29.46
CA GLY A 64 11.71 9.12 -30.35
C GLY A 64 10.24 8.70 -30.23
N LEU A 65 9.40 9.27 -31.08
CA LEU A 65 7.96 8.97 -31.14
C LEU A 65 7.67 7.52 -31.54
N ARG A 66 8.58 6.87 -32.28
CA ARG A 66 8.48 5.44 -32.62
C ARG A 66 8.72 4.55 -31.40
N GLY A 67 9.56 4.95 -30.45
CA GLY A 67 9.76 4.26 -29.18
C GLY A 67 8.52 4.28 -28.28
N LEU A 68 7.82 5.43 -28.22
CA LEU A 68 6.54 5.54 -27.53
C LEU A 68 5.44 4.65 -28.14
N GLN A 69 5.52 4.37 -29.45
CA GLN A 69 4.55 3.52 -30.15
C GLN A 69 4.99 2.06 -30.27
N ARG A 70 5.96 1.61 -29.46
CA ARG A 70 6.49 0.26 -29.57
C ARG A 70 5.41 -0.80 -29.28
N GLY A 71 5.37 -1.84 -30.11
CA GLY A 71 4.35 -2.90 -30.03
C GLY A 71 2.99 -2.56 -30.65
N LEU A 72 2.82 -1.39 -31.28
CA LEU A 72 1.54 -0.96 -31.86
C LEU A 72 0.96 -1.94 -32.89
N GLY A 73 1.79 -2.55 -33.75
CA GLY A 73 1.33 -3.53 -34.73
C GLY A 73 0.70 -4.79 -34.09
N ALA A 74 1.30 -5.28 -33.01
CA ALA A 74 0.71 -6.38 -32.22
C ALA A 74 -0.53 -5.91 -31.46
N ALA A 75 -0.55 -4.65 -31.00
CA ALA A 75 -1.71 -4.05 -30.37
C ALA A 75 -2.91 -3.91 -31.32
N TYR A 76 -2.70 -3.60 -32.61
CA TYR A 76 -3.77 -3.60 -33.60
C TYR A 76 -4.37 -4.98 -33.79
N LEU A 77 -3.55 -6.02 -33.99
CA LEU A 77 -4.03 -7.39 -34.15
C LEU A 77 -4.80 -7.85 -32.90
N LEU A 78 -4.31 -7.52 -31.71
CA LEU A 78 -4.99 -7.78 -30.45
C LEU A 78 -6.34 -7.07 -30.38
N GLN A 79 -6.40 -5.75 -30.61
CA GLN A 79 -7.63 -4.99 -30.42
C GLN A 79 -8.67 -5.26 -31.50
N PHE A 80 -8.25 -5.44 -32.75
CA PHE A 80 -9.14 -5.78 -33.84
C PHE A 80 -9.81 -7.14 -33.60
N SER A 81 -9.03 -8.16 -33.24
CA SER A 81 -9.57 -9.49 -32.93
C SER A 81 -10.39 -9.49 -31.64
N ASN A 82 -9.93 -8.85 -30.57
CA ASN A 82 -10.62 -8.86 -29.29
C ASN A 82 -11.93 -8.06 -29.32
N VAL A 83 -11.88 -6.78 -29.71
CA VAL A 83 -13.05 -5.89 -29.71
C VAL A 83 -14.01 -6.26 -30.84
N GLY A 84 -13.50 -6.64 -32.02
CA GLY A 84 -14.31 -7.15 -33.11
C GLY A 84 -15.10 -8.39 -32.70
N CYS A 85 -14.42 -9.44 -32.20
CA CYS A 85 -15.09 -10.68 -31.77
C CYS A 85 -16.11 -10.41 -30.65
N ARG A 86 -15.77 -9.51 -29.72
CA ARG A 86 -16.65 -9.16 -28.61
C ARG A 86 -17.97 -8.54 -29.09
N PHE A 87 -17.93 -7.50 -29.93
CA PHE A 87 -19.16 -6.84 -30.40
C PHE A 87 -19.95 -7.71 -31.39
N GLY A 88 -19.26 -8.47 -32.26
CA GLY A 88 -19.90 -9.42 -33.17
C GLY A 88 -20.58 -10.59 -32.43
N ALA A 89 -19.91 -11.20 -31.45
CA ALA A 89 -20.46 -12.31 -30.68
C ALA A 89 -21.56 -11.85 -29.72
N TYR A 90 -21.43 -10.66 -29.11
CA TYR A 90 -22.43 -10.16 -28.16
C TYR A 90 -23.80 -9.94 -28.80
N GLY A 91 -23.86 -9.35 -30.01
CA GLY A 91 -25.11 -9.17 -30.74
C GLY A 91 -25.78 -10.51 -31.10
N SER A 92 -24.97 -11.48 -31.54
CA SER A 92 -25.41 -12.84 -31.87
C SER A 92 -25.98 -13.58 -30.66
N LEU A 93 -25.30 -13.47 -29.52
CA LEU A 93 -25.71 -14.08 -28.26
C LEU A 93 -27.01 -13.46 -27.74
N LYS A 94 -27.19 -12.13 -27.80
CA LYS A 94 -28.46 -11.49 -27.43
C LYS A 94 -29.64 -11.98 -28.28
N GLN A 95 -29.45 -12.14 -29.59
CA GLN A 95 -30.49 -12.64 -30.49
C GLN A 95 -30.84 -14.10 -30.20
N LEU A 96 -29.84 -14.95 -29.98
CA LEU A 96 -30.01 -16.37 -29.70
C LEU A 96 -30.78 -16.62 -28.38
N PHE A 97 -30.54 -15.79 -27.37
CA PHE A 97 -31.19 -15.89 -26.05
C PHE A 97 -32.45 -15.01 -25.91
N GLY A 98 -32.98 -14.46 -27.00
CA GLY A 98 -34.25 -13.72 -27.01
C GLY A 98 -34.24 -12.36 -26.29
N VAL A 99 -33.06 -11.78 -26.05
CA VAL A 99 -32.92 -10.48 -25.38
C VAL A 99 -33.25 -9.37 -26.38
N LYS A 100 -34.40 -8.70 -26.20
CA LYS A 100 -34.89 -7.66 -27.14
C LYS A 100 -33.89 -6.49 -27.27
N PRO A 101 -33.59 -6.01 -28.48
CA PRO A 101 -32.80 -4.79 -28.70
C PRO A 101 -33.50 -3.59 -28.06
N GLY A 102 -32.82 -2.87 -27.17
CA GLY A 102 -33.39 -1.72 -26.46
C GLY A 102 -34.34 -2.06 -25.30
N ALA A 103 -34.38 -3.32 -24.83
CA ALA A 103 -35.03 -3.64 -23.57
C ALA A 103 -34.32 -2.91 -22.42
N SER A 104 -35.10 -2.06 -21.74
CA SER A 104 -34.77 -1.35 -20.51
C SER A 104 -34.03 -2.24 -19.51
N ALA A 105 -33.25 -1.62 -18.61
CA ALA A 105 -32.39 -2.16 -17.54
C ALA A 105 -32.92 -3.32 -16.65
N THR A 106 -34.08 -3.91 -16.94
CA THR A 106 -34.76 -4.96 -16.17
C THR A 106 -34.22 -6.38 -16.39
N ASP A 107 -33.32 -6.62 -17.35
CA ASP A 107 -32.65 -7.92 -17.54
C ASP A 107 -31.11 -7.80 -17.48
N SER A 108 -30.64 -7.00 -16.51
CA SER A 108 -29.22 -6.64 -16.35
C SER A 108 -28.31 -7.86 -16.18
N LEU A 109 -28.78 -8.92 -15.53
CA LEU A 109 -28.00 -10.15 -15.31
C LEU A 109 -27.74 -10.90 -16.63
N SER A 110 -28.77 -11.08 -17.46
CA SER A 110 -28.66 -11.75 -18.76
C SER A 110 -27.69 -11.02 -19.68
N SER A 111 -27.73 -9.69 -19.71
CA SER A 111 -26.80 -8.86 -20.50
C SER A 111 -25.36 -8.92 -19.99
N MET A 112 -25.15 -9.04 -18.67
CA MET A 112 -23.82 -9.23 -18.08
C MET A 112 -23.24 -10.61 -18.39
N LEU A 113 -24.05 -11.67 -18.29
CA LEU A 113 -23.63 -13.05 -18.59
C LEU A 113 -23.27 -13.23 -20.07
N LEU A 114 -24.08 -12.69 -20.98
CA LEU A 114 -23.77 -12.69 -22.42
C LEU A 114 -22.54 -11.84 -22.75
N GLY A 115 -22.31 -10.76 -21.99
CA GLY A 115 -21.08 -9.98 -22.06
C GLY A 115 -19.85 -10.75 -21.59
N ALA A 116 -19.96 -11.51 -20.49
CA ALA A 116 -18.86 -12.36 -20.02
C ALA A 116 -18.53 -13.47 -21.03
N ALA A 117 -19.55 -14.09 -21.64
CA ALA A 117 -19.38 -15.12 -22.66
C ALA A 117 -18.70 -14.57 -23.93
N SER A 118 -19.15 -13.42 -24.44
CA SER A 118 -18.53 -12.77 -25.61
C SER A 118 -17.10 -12.32 -25.32
N GLY A 119 -16.84 -11.78 -24.13
CA GLY A 119 -15.50 -11.40 -23.67
C GLY A 119 -14.55 -12.60 -23.55
N SER A 120 -15.05 -13.75 -23.09
CA SER A 120 -14.26 -14.99 -22.98
C SER A 120 -13.87 -15.52 -24.36
N LEU A 121 -14.81 -15.55 -25.31
CA LEU A 121 -14.52 -15.96 -26.69
C LEU A 121 -13.50 -15.03 -27.34
N ALA A 122 -13.67 -13.71 -27.17
CA ALA A 122 -12.74 -12.71 -27.67
C ALA A 122 -11.33 -12.88 -27.08
N ALA A 123 -11.21 -13.20 -25.78
CA ALA A 123 -9.92 -13.45 -25.14
C ALA A 123 -9.22 -14.69 -25.70
N ILE A 124 -9.96 -15.77 -25.97
CA ILE A 124 -9.41 -17.00 -26.58
C ILE A 124 -8.86 -16.70 -27.98
N VAL A 125 -9.63 -16.03 -28.82
CA VAL A 125 -9.21 -15.71 -30.20
C VAL A 125 -7.99 -14.78 -30.22
N SER A 126 -7.92 -13.84 -29.27
CA SER A 126 -6.91 -12.78 -29.28
C SER A 126 -5.65 -13.06 -28.45
N ASN A 127 -5.60 -14.16 -27.68
CA ASN A 127 -4.47 -14.51 -26.82
C ASN A 127 -3.10 -14.56 -27.53
N PRO A 128 -2.96 -15.09 -28.76
CA PRO A 128 -1.67 -15.13 -29.45
C PRO A 128 -1.10 -13.72 -29.69
N PHE A 129 -1.96 -12.74 -29.95
CA PHE A 129 -1.56 -11.35 -30.19
C PHE A 129 -1.26 -10.61 -28.87
N PHE A 130 -1.94 -10.99 -27.79
CA PHE A 130 -1.63 -10.48 -26.44
C PHE A 130 -0.19 -10.79 -26.02
N LEU A 131 0.27 -12.03 -26.25
CA LEU A 131 1.65 -12.46 -25.97
C LEU A 131 2.68 -11.72 -26.82
N LEU A 132 2.38 -11.50 -28.10
CA LEU A 132 3.27 -10.70 -28.96
C LEU A 132 3.37 -9.27 -28.43
N LYS A 133 2.23 -8.62 -28.14
CA LYS A 133 2.21 -7.23 -27.65
C LYS A 133 3.06 -7.08 -26.38
N SER A 134 2.90 -7.97 -25.40
CA SER A 134 3.63 -7.88 -24.12
C SER A 134 5.16 -7.99 -24.32
N ARG A 135 5.63 -8.92 -25.16
CA ARG A 135 7.07 -9.07 -25.47
C ARG A 135 7.65 -7.84 -26.17
N PHE A 136 6.93 -7.30 -27.15
CA PHE A 136 7.40 -6.12 -27.89
C PHE A 136 7.45 -4.85 -27.04
N GLN A 137 6.51 -4.69 -26.09
CA GLN A 137 6.47 -3.54 -25.18
C GLN A 137 7.50 -3.64 -24.04
N ALA A 138 7.91 -4.86 -23.66
CA ALA A 138 8.95 -5.12 -22.67
C ALA A 138 10.39 -4.87 -23.19
N ALA A 139 10.63 -5.05 -24.49
CA ALA A 139 11.94 -4.84 -25.10
C ALA A 139 12.28 -3.33 -25.18
N GLY A 140 12.92 -2.78 -24.14
CA GLY A 140 13.33 -1.36 -24.09
C GLY A 140 14.44 -1.01 -23.09
N SER A 141 14.97 -1.97 -22.33
CA SER A 141 16.18 -1.80 -21.52
C SER A 141 17.36 -2.36 -22.31
N GLU A 142 18.48 -1.63 -22.40
CA GLU A 142 19.67 -2.00 -23.19
C GLU A 142 20.15 -3.44 -22.91
N ASP A 143 19.95 -3.96 -21.69
CA ASP A 143 20.31 -5.34 -21.31
C ASP A 143 19.41 -6.44 -21.90
N VAL A 144 18.14 -6.13 -22.24
CA VAL A 144 17.20 -7.13 -22.79
C VAL A 144 17.31 -7.23 -24.31
N LEU A 145 17.87 -6.19 -24.96
CA LEU A 145 18.09 -6.16 -26.41
C LEU A 145 19.09 -7.23 -26.87
N HIS A 146 20.01 -7.65 -25.99
CA HIS A 146 21.00 -8.69 -26.28
C HIS A 146 20.45 -10.12 -26.26
N GLN A 147 19.32 -10.38 -25.58
CA GLN A 147 18.73 -11.73 -25.52
C GLN A 147 17.67 -12.01 -26.60
N HIS A 148 16.99 -10.98 -27.12
CA HIS A 148 15.98 -11.13 -28.17
C HIS A 148 16.26 -10.10 -29.27
N GLY A 149 17.12 -10.48 -30.23
CA GLY A 149 17.47 -9.66 -31.38
C GLY A 149 16.24 -9.14 -32.14
N HIS A 150 16.41 -8.10 -32.94
CA HIS A 150 15.35 -7.40 -33.68
C HIS A 150 14.39 -8.32 -34.45
N LEU A 151 13.35 -8.80 -33.78
CA LEU A 151 12.36 -9.71 -34.36
C LEU A 151 11.24 -8.90 -35.00
N SER A 152 10.98 -9.15 -36.28
CA SER A 152 9.74 -8.71 -36.91
C SER A 152 8.56 -9.49 -36.33
N LEU A 153 7.36 -8.89 -36.30
CA LEU A 153 6.15 -9.52 -35.73
C LEU A 153 5.89 -10.92 -36.29
N ARG A 154 6.16 -11.12 -37.59
CA ARG A 154 6.05 -12.42 -38.28
C ARG A 154 7.07 -13.44 -37.75
N LYS A 155 8.33 -13.05 -37.57
CA LYS A 155 9.37 -13.94 -37.05
C LYS A 155 9.08 -14.35 -35.60
N ALA A 156 8.70 -13.40 -34.75
CA ALA A 156 8.31 -13.69 -33.37
C ALA A 156 7.11 -14.66 -33.28
N PHE A 157 6.13 -14.53 -34.19
CA PHE A 157 4.99 -15.45 -34.24
C PHE A 157 5.41 -16.85 -34.69
N ILE A 158 6.25 -16.97 -35.72
CA ILE A 158 6.75 -18.27 -36.22
C ILE A 158 7.62 -18.96 -35.15
N GLU A 159 8.48 -18.20 -34.49
CA GLU A 159 9.39 -18.70 -33.45
C GLU A 159 8.64 -19.29 -32.25
N ILE A 160 7.54 -18.66 -31.81
CA ILE A 160 6.66 -19.23 -30.77
C ILE A 160 6.12 -20.59 -31.21
N GLY A 161 5.67 -20.70 -32.46
CA GLY A 161 5.13 -21.95 -33.01
C GLY A 161 6.19 -23.04 -33.14
N GLN A 162 7.41 -22.69 -33.53
CA GLN A 162 8.51 -23.63 -33.70
C GLN A 162 9.09 -24.12 -32.37
N LEU A 163 9.26 -23.23 -31.38
CA LEU A 163 9.89 -23.56 -30.10
C LEU A 163 8.91 -24.15 -29.07
N GLN A 164 7.66 -23.67 -29.06
CA GLN A 164 6.70 -23.99 -28.01
C GLN A 164 5.44 -24.71 -28.55
N GLY A 165 5.37 -24.94 -29.86
CA GLY A 165 4.24 -25.57 -30.52
C GLY A 165 2.94 -24.76 -30.40
N PHE A 166 1.82 -25.39 -30.77
CA PHE A 166 0.49 -24.76 -30.71
C PHE A 166 0.12 -24.27 -29.30
N ARG A 167 0.57 -24.97 -28.26
CA ARG A 167 0.34 -24.60 -26.85
C ARG A 167 1.04 -23.29 -26.46
N GLY A 168 2.13 -22.92 -27.12
CA GLY A 168 2.84 -21.67 -26.89
C GLY A 168 2.00 -20.41 -27.15
N TYR A 169 1.16 -20.43 -28.18
CA TYR A 169 0.26 -19.30 -28.53
C TYR A 169 -0.83 -19.03 -27.49
N TYR A 170 -1.15 -20.02 -26.67
CA TYR A 170 -2.19 -19.96 -25.64
C TYR A 170 -1.62 -19.89 -24.22
N ARG A 171 -0.32 -19.59 -24.08
CA ARG A 171 0.28 -19.34 -22.76
C ARG A 171 -0.36 -18.10 -22.11
N GLY A 172 -0.65 -18.19 -20.82
CA GLY A 172 -1.30 -17.10 -20.06
C GLY A 172 -2.81 -16.97 -20.27
N LEU A 173 -3.44 -17.85 -21.06
CA LEU A 173 -4.87 -17.82 -21.36
C LEU A 173 -5.73 -17.87 -20.08
N SER A 174 -5.32 -18.66 -19.09
CA SER A 174 -6.02 -18.80 -17.81
C SER A 174 -6.08 -17.52 -16.99
N ALA A 175 -5.13 -16.60 -17.17
CA ALA A 175 -5.13 -15.28 -16.55
C ALA A 175 -5.84 -14.22 -17.43
N PHE A 176 -5.78 -14.39 -18.76
CA PHE A 176 -6.31 -13.42 -19.71
C PHE A 176 -7.83 -13.50 -19.87
N VAL A 177 -8.40 -14.71 -19.88
CA VAL A 177 -9.85 -14.92 -20.06
C VAL A 177 -10.68 -14.29 -18.92
N PRO A 178 -10.40 -14.55 -17.63
CA PRO A 178 -11.20 -13.95 -16.54
C PRO A 178 -11.15 -12.43 -16.54
N ARG A 179 -9.98 -11.86 -16.86
CA ARG A 179 -9.77 -10.41 -16.98
C ARG A 179 -10.68 -9.79 -18.04
N VAL A 180 -10.68 -10.34 -19.26
CA VAL A 180 -11.45 -9.77 -20.39
C VAL A 180 -12.96 -10.04 -20.22
N ALA A 181 -13.33 -11.18 -19.63
CA ALA A 181 -14.71 -11.51 -19.32
C ALA A 181 -15.32 -10.51 -18.32
N ALA A 182 -14.62 -10.23 -17.21
CA ALA A 182 -15.04 -9.27 -16.20
C ALA A 182 -15.10 -7.83 -16.75
N ALA A 183 -14.12 -7.43 -17.57
CA ALA A 183 -14.14 -6.11 -18.20
C ALA A 183 -15.33 -5.97 -19.15
N THR A 184 -15.62 -6.98 -19.95
CA THR A 184 -16.66 -6.93 -20.98
C THR A 184 -18.08 -6.95 -20.39
N SER A 185 -18.31 -7.79 -19.38
CA SER A 185 -19.62 -7.88 -18.72
C SER A 185 -20.04 -6.54 -18.15
N VAL A 186 -19.13 -5.86 -17.43
CA VAL A 186 -19.38 -4.57 -16.81
C VAL A 186 -19.42 -3.45 -17.85
N GLN A 187 -18.52 -3.45 -18.85
CA GLN A 187 -18.45 -2.35 -19.81
C GLN A 187 -19.74 -2.21 -20.64
N LEU A 188 -20.25 -3.30 -21.23
CA LEU A 188 -21.42 -3.22 -22.11
C LEU A 188 -22.69 -2.88 -21.32
N SER A 189 -22.87 -3.50 -20.16
CA SER A 189 -24.03 -3.26 -19.29
C SER A 189 -24.07 -1.84 -18.73
N THR A 190 -22.95 -1.37 -18.15
CA THR A 190 -22.87 -0.02 -17.57
C THR A 190 -22.96 1.07 -18.63
N TYR A 191 -22.45 0.84 -19.82
CA TYR A 191 -22.59 1.75 -20.94
C TYR A 191 -24.06 1.88 -21.38
N ASP A 192 -24.75 0.75 -21.59
CA ASP A 192 -26.15 0.72 -22.01
C ASP A 192 -27.05 1.39 -20.94
N ILE A 193 -26.83 1.07 -19.66
CA ILE A 193 -27.56 1.67 -18.53
C ILE A 193 -27.29 3.18 -18.44
N SER A 194 -26.02 3.60 -18.53
CA SER A 194 -25.66 5.01 -18.43
C SER A 194 -26.26 5.82 -19.58
N LYS A 195 -26.24 5.28 -20.81
CA LYS A 195 -26.82 5.93 -21.97
C LYS A 195 -28.34 6.05 -21.84
N ASP A 196 -29.04 4.99 -21.45
CA ASP A 196 -30.50 4.99 -21.26
C ASP A 196 -30.94 5.96 -20.16
N CYS A 197 -30.22 5.99 -19.03
CA CYS A 197 -30.46 6.98 -17.97
C CYS A 197 -30.28 8.41 -18.45
N ILE A 198 -29.21 8.73 -19.18
CA ILE A 198 -28.97 10.09 -19.69
C ILE A 198 -30.07 10.51 -20.67
N LEU A 199 -30.47 9.62 -21.59
CA LEU A 199 -31.54 9.91 -22.56
C LEU A 199 -32.90 10.13 -21.87
N ARG A 200 -33.22 9.35 -20.84
CA ARG A 200 -34.49 9.46 -20.10
C ARG A 200 -34.59 10.69 -19.21
N TYR A 201 -33.54 10.99 -18.45
CA TYR A 201 -33.58 12.03 -17.41
C TYR A 201 -33.09 13.40 -17.87
N VAL A 202 -32.20 13.46 -18.87
CA VAL A 202 -31.57 14.73 -19.31
C VAL A 202 -32.20 15.26 -20.62
N GLN A 203 -33.04 14.47 -21.30
CA GLN A 203 -33.79 14.84 -22.52
C GLN A 203 -32.93 15.49 -23.64
N VAL A 204 -31.67 15.06 -23.76
CA VAL A 204 -30.74 15.49 -24.82
C VAL A 204 -30.80 14.54 -26.02
N LYS A 205 -30.57 15.08 -27.23
CA LYS A 205 -30.52 14.28 -28.47
C LYS A 205 -29.34 13.30 -28.45
N ASP A 206 -29.57 12.09 -28.98
CA ASP A 206 -28.53 11.08 -29.12
C ASP A 206 -27.38 11.59 -30.00
N GLY A 207 -26.18 11.70 -29.43
CA GLY A 207 -25.05 12.39 -30.04
C GLY A 207 -23.75 12.19 -29.26
N VAL A 208 -22.63 12.69 -29.80
CA VAL A 208 -21.27 12.42 -29.31
C VAL A 208 -21.09 12.68 -27.81
N ALA A 209 -21.72 13.73 -27.28
CA ALA A 209 -21.64 14.09 -25.86
C ALA A 209 -22.20 12.98 -24.94
N ILE A 210 -23.32 12.35 -25.31
CA ILE A 210 -23.94 11.28 -24.52
C ILE A 210 -23.05 10.03 -24.54
N HIS A 211 -22.54 9.67 -25.72
CA HIS A 211 -21.62 8.56 -25.88
C HIS A 211 -20.32 8.76 -25.07
N PHE A 212 -19.82 10.00 -25.02
CA PHE A 212 -18.65 10.37 -24.22
C PHE A 212 -18.92 10.21 -22.71
N VAL A 213 -20.02 10.75 -22.20
CA VAL A 213 -20.35 10.66 -20.76
C VAL A 213 -20.67 9.23 -20.33
N ALA A 214 -21.48 8.51 -21.11
CA ALA A 214 -21.81 7.11 -20.83
C ALA A 214 -20.57 6.20 -20.85
N SER A 215 -19.64 6.43 -21.78
CA SER A 215 -18.38 5.68 -21.85
C SER A 215 -17.39 6.05 -20.74
N LEU A 216 -17.42 7.28 -20.22
CA LEU A 216 -16.65 7.69 -19.05
C LEU A 216 -17.10 6.94 -17.79
N LEU A 217 -18.41 6.93 -17.53
CA LEU A 217 -19.02 6.22 -16.40
C LEU A 217 -18.77 4.71 -16.49
N SER A 218 -18.93 4.14 -17.69
CA SER A 218 -18.58 2.76 -17.96
C SER A 218 -17.09 2.47 -17.73
N GLY A 219 -16.20 3.38 -18.15
CA GLY A 219 -14.75 3.26 -17.95
C GLY A 219 -14.35 3.18 -16.49
N ILE A 220 -15.01 3.93 -15.60
CA ILE A 220 -14.80 3.86 -14.15
C ILE A 220 -15.23 2.49 -13.61
N ALA A 221 -16.45 2.06 -13.94
CA ALA A 221 -17.01 0.80 -13.46
C ALA A 221 -16.18 -0.42 -13.91
N VAL A 222 -15.74 -0.42 -15.16
CA VAL A 222 -14.86 -1.47 -15.72
C VAL A 222 -13.52 -1.49 -15.00
N THR A 223 -12.95 -0.32 -14.72
CA THR A 223 -11.66 -0.23 -14.02
C THR A 223 -11.74 -0.86 -12.63
N MET A 224 -12.82 -0.59 -11.89
CA MET A 224 -13.06 -1.19 -10.58
C MET A 224 -13.26 -2.71 -10.67
N ALA A 225 -14.07 -3.18 -11.63
CA ALA A 225 -14.39 -4.60 -11.77
C ALA A 225 -13.21 -5.46 -12.28
N MET A 226 -12.36 -4.91 -13.14
CA MET A 226 -11.23 -5.62 -13.74
C MET A 226 -10.01 -5.67 -12.79
N GLN A 227 -9.90 -4.73 -11.85
CA GLN A 227 -8.74 -4.60 -10.96
C GLN A 227 -8.28 -5.89 -10.24
N PRO A 228 -9.16 -6.70 -9.63
CA PRO A 228 -8.72 -7.95 -8.98
C PRO A 228 -8.12 -8.96 -9.97
N PHE A 229 -8.69 -9.06 -11.17
CA PHE A 229 -8.17 -9.95 -12.21
C PHE A 229 -6.87 -9.44 -12.83
N ASP A 230 -6.71 -8.12 -12.93
CA ASP A 230 -5.45 -7.49 -13.38
C ASP A 230 -4.29 -7.82 -12.45
N ILE A 231 -4.51 -7.78 -11.13
CA ILE A 231 -3.50 -8.09 -10.13
C ILE A 231 -3.09 -9.57 -10.22
N VAL A 232 -4.06 -10.48 -10.27
CA VAL A 232 -3.81 -11.92 -10.42
C VAL A 232 -3.05 -12.22 -11.71
N ALA A 233 -3.44 -11.58 -12.82
CA ALA A 233 -2.78 -11.79 -14.11
C ALA A 233 -1.32 -11.33 -14.09
N VAL A 234 -1.03 -10.17 -13.49
CA VAL A 234 0.34 -9.66 -13.38
C VAL A 234 1.20 -10.59 -12.51
N ARG A 235 0.68 -11.03 -11.35
CA ARG A 235 1.41 -11.94 -10.44
C ARG A 235 1.70 -13.30 -11.08
N LEU A 236 0.75 -13.84 -11.83
CA LEU A 236 0.93 -15.09 -12.56
C LEU A 236 1.90 -14.99 -13.73
N MET A 237 1.91 -13.86 -14.43
CA MET A 237 2.80 -13.65 -15.57
C MET A 237 4.24 -13.41 -15.14
N ASN A 238 4.44 -12.81 -13.96
CA ASN A 238 5.75 -12.37 -13.50
C ASN A 238 6.38 -13.31 -12.44
N GLN A 239 5.70 -14.39 -12.05
CA GLN A 239 6.29 -15.37 -11.15
C GLN A 239 7.42 -16.20 -11.82
N PRO A 240 8.47 -16.58 -11.08
CA PRO A 240 9.47 -17.52 -11.56
C PRO A 240 8.83 -18.89 -11.84
N HIS A 241 9.33 -19.60 -12.86
CA HIS A 241 8.83 -20.91 -13.27
C HIS A 241 9.85 -22.01 -12.94
N LYS A 242 9.38 -23.19 -12.53
CA LYS A 242 10.21 -24.39 -12.37
C LYS A 242 10.66 -24.91 -13.75
N GLU A 243 11.69 -25.76 -13.79
CA GLU A 243 12.18 -26.40 -15.03
C GLU A 243 11.08 -27.20 -15.77
N CYS A 244 10.05 -27.65 -15.06
CA CYS A 244 8.86 -28.34 -15.58
C CYS A 244 7.78 -27.39 -16.15
N GLY A 245 7.98 -26.06 -16.10
CA GLY A 245 7.06 -25.06 -16.67
C GLY A 245 5.87 -24.68 -15.76
N SER A 246 5.78 -25.21 -14.55
CA SER A 246 4.82 -24.79 -13.52
C SER A 246 5.33 -23.59 -12.72
N GLY A 247 4.43 -22.69 -12.32
CA GLY A 247 4.76 -21.51 -11.51
C GLY A 247 5.34 -21.90 -10.14
N LEU A 248 6.39 -21.20 -9.70
CA LEU A 248 7.08 -21.46 -8.43
C LEU A 248 6.24 -21.02 -7.22
N LEU A 249 5.49 -19.92 -7.37
CA LEU A 249 4.72 -19.30 -6.28
C LEU A 249 3.23 -19.64 -6.34
N TYR A 250 2.67 -19.75 -7.55
CA TYR A 250 1.27 -20.01 -7.79
C TYR A 250 1.10 -21.08 -8.88
N SER A 251 0.30 -22.10 -8.58
CA SER A 251 -0.01 -23.17 -9.53
C SER A 251 -0.97 -22.72 -10.64
N GLY A 252 -1.72 -21.63 -10.44
CA GLY A 252 -2.67 -21.09 -11.39
C GLY A 252 -3.48 -19.89 -10.85
N PRO A 253 -4.42 -19.33 -11.62
CA PRO A 253 -5.13 -18.10 -11.27
C PRO A 253 -6.04 -18.24 -10.06
N VAL A 254 -6.67 -19.41 -9.89
CA VAL A 254 -7.51 -19.70 -8.72
C VAL A 254 -6.66 -19.83 -7.47
N ASP A 255 -5.48 -20.45 -7.57
CA ASP A 255 -4.53 -20.57 -6.46
C ASP A 255 -3.93 -19.21 -6.09
N CYS A 256 -3.52 -18.41 -7.09
CA CYS A 256 -3.08 -17.04 -6.88
C CYS A 256 -4.18 -16.18 -6.25
N LEU A 257 -5.43 -16.27 -6.72
CA LEU A 257 -6.56 -15.55 -6.15
C LEU A 257 -6.89 -16.04 -4.75
N LYS A 258 -6.87 -17.35 -4.47
CA LYS A 258 -7.12 -17.93 -3.15
C LYS A 258 -6.04 -17.49 -2.16
N GLN A 259 -4.78 -17.58 -2.52
CA GLN A 259 -3.67 -17.10 -1.69
C GLN A 259 -3.73 -15.59 -1.51
N MET A 260 -4.13 -14.84 -2.54
CA MET A 260 -4.36 -13.39 -2.44
C MET A 260 -5.55 -13.07 -1.54
N LEU A 261 -6.66 -13.79 -1.61
CA LEU A 261 -7.82 -13.63 -0.74
C LEU A 261 -7.53 -14.06 0.71
N GLN A 262 -6.67 -15.06 0.90
CA GLN A 262 -6.22 -15.53 2.22
C GLN A 262 -5.11 -14.65 2.82
N ALA A 263 -4.33 -13.95 1.99
CA ALA A 263 -3.28 -13.03 2.40
C ALA A 263 -3.75 -11.58 2.55
N GLU A 264 -4.66 -11.11 1.68
CA GLU A 264 -5.09 -9.71 1.52
C GLU A 264 -6.58 -9.47 1.88
N GLY A 265 -7.41 -10.52 1.92
CA GLY A 265 -8.81 -10.45 2.40
C GLY A 265 -9.82 -9.82 1.44
N VAL A 266 -10.95 -10.52 1.20
CA VAL A 266 -12.23 -9.91 0.76
C VAL A 266 -13.29 -10.48 1.69
N LEU A 267 -13.62 -9.73 2.76
CA LEU A 267 -14.63 -10.05 3.79
C LEU A 267 -14.63 -11.50 4.32
N SER A 268 -14.03 -11.70 5.49
CA SER A 268 -14.69 -12.09 6.78
C SER A 268 -16.05 -12.85 6.81
N ALA A 269 -16.55 -13.43 5.73
CA ALA A 269 -17.88 -14.01 5.66
C ALA A 269 -17.76 -15.40 5.03
N LEU A 270 -17.44 -16.41 5.85
CA LEU A 270 -18.08 -17.74 5.82
C LEU A 270 -17.46 -18.81 6.74
N THR A 271 -16.67 -18.47 7.75
CA THR A 271 -16.33 -19.46 8.80
C THR A 271 -16.16 -18.81 10.15
N HIS A 272 -17.24 -18.81 10.92
CA HIS A 272 -17.21 -18.84 12.38
C HIS A 272 -17.22 -20.31 12.83
N HIS A 273 -16.59 -20.57 13.99
CA HIS A 273 -16.43 -21.83 14.74
C HIS A 273 -15.15 -22.58 14.38
N VAL A 274 -14.24 -22.86 15.33
CA VAL A 274 -14.45 -23.42 16.68
C VAL A 274 -13.50 -22.76 17.71
N MET A 275 -14.03 -22.45 18.90
CA MET A 275 -13.23 -22.07 20.07
C MET A 275 -12.57 -23.30 20.71
N SER A 276 -11.35 -23.13 21.21
CA SER A 276 -10.82 -23.91 22.33
C SER A 276 -10.20 -22.94 23.33
N ALA A 277 -10.33 -23.27 24.61
CA ALA A 277 -10.18 -22.40 25.77
C ALA A 277 -8.75 -21.87 25.99
N SER A 278 -8.62 -20.54 26.12
CA SER A 278 -7.51 -19.80 26.75
C SER A 278 -7.92 -18.33 26.92
N ASP A 279 -7.25 -17.60 27.80
CA ASP A 279 -7.58 -16.24 28.31
C ASP A 279 -8.11 -15.21 27.28
N PRO A 280 -8.91 -14.21 27.71
CA PRO A 280 -9.45 -13.18 26.82
C PRO A 280 -8.35 -12.47 26.02
N PRO A 281 -8.56 -12.21 24.72
CA PRO A 281 -7.52 -11.70 23.82
C PRO A 281 -7.01 -10.31 24.22
N TRP A 282 -5.79 -10.00 23.81
CA TRP A 282 -5.18 -8.67 23.94
C TRP A 282 -5.29 -7.92 22.63
N CYS A 283 -5.63 -6.63 22.66
CA CYS A 283 -5.63 -5.79 21.46
C CYS A 283 -4.36 -4.95 21.40
N VAL A 284 -3.64 -4.96 20.28
CA VAL A 284 -2.51 -4.05 20.00
C VAL A 284 -2.86 -3.20 18.80
N THR A 285 -3.10 -1.90 18.97
CA THR A 285 -3.38 -1.03 17.82
C THR A 285 -2.08 -0.75 17.05
N GLY A 286 -2.11 -0.84 15.72
CA GLY A 286 -0.94 -0.53 14.88
C GLY A 286 0.18 -1.56 14.96
N GLY A 287 -0.13 -2.86 15.10
CA GLY A 287 0.87 -3.91 15.33
C GLY A 287 1.84 -4.17 14.18
N SER A 288 1.61 -3.61 12.98
CA SER A 288 2.60 -3.62 11.90
C SER A 288 3.70 -2.56 12.06
N GLY A 289 3.58 -1.66 13.03
CA GLY A 289 4.57 -0.64 13.36
C GLY A 289 5.76 -1.21 14.15
N PHE A 290 6.82 -0.42 14.30
CA PHE A 290 8.05 -0.85 14.96
C PHE A 290 7.79 -1.35 16.40
N LEU A 291 7.27 -0.50 17.28
CA LEU A 291 6.90 -0.89 18.65
C LEU A 291 5.76 -1.91 18.68
N GLY A 292 4.66 -1.66 17.94
CA GLY A 292 3.48 -2.52 17.95
C GLY A 292 3.80 -3.98 17.59
N SER A 293 4.75 -4.20 16.68
CA SER A 293 5.16 -5.55 16.28
C SER A 293 5.94 -6.31 17.35
N TRP A 294 6.72 -5.59 18.17
CA TRP A 294 7.36 -6.17 19.35
C TRP A 294 6.35 -6.50 20.44
N CYS A 295 5.35 -5.64 20.67
CA CYS A 295 4.25 -5.96 21.59
C CYS A 295 3.52 -7.24 21.14
N VAL A 296 3.19 -7.37 19.85
CA VAL A 296 2.58 -8.58 19.29
C VAL A 296 3.50 -9.79 19.50
N LYS A 297 4.77 -9.70 19.14
CA LYS A 297 5.73 -10.81 19.28
C LYS A 297 5.82 -11.30 20.73
N LEU A 298 6.04 -10.40 21.69
CA LEU A 298 6.21 -10.77 23.10
C LEU A 298 4.93 -11.40 23.68
N LEU A 299 3.75 -10.83 23.38
CA LEU A 299 2.47 -11.42 23.81
C LEU A 299 2.26 -12.83 23.25
N LEU A 300 2.63 -13.06 21.98
CA LEU A 300 2.54 -14.40 21.38
C LEU A 300 3.54 -15.37 22.02
N GLU A 301 4.77 -14.94 22.29
CA GLU A 301 5.79 -15.74 22.99
C GLU A 301 5.34 -16.14 24.40
N GLU A 302 4.58 -15.29 25.08
CA GLU A 302 4.02 -15.54 26.42
C GLU A 302 2.72 -16.36 26.42
N GLY A 303 2.22 -16.80 25.26
CA GLY A 303 1.03 -17.67 25.21
C GLY A 303 -0.32 -16.96 25.02
N TYR A 304 -0.36 -15.63 24.91
CA TYR A 304 -1.61 -14.90 24.73
C TYR A 304 -2.21 -14.99 23.34
N THR A 305 -3.53 -14.83 23.26
CA THR A 305 -4.23 -14.53 22.00
C THR A 305 -4.18 -13.03 21.73
N VAL A 306 -3.78 -12.63 20.53
CA VAL A 306 -3.56 -11.23 20.17
C VAL A 306 -4.41 -10.84 18.97
N ARG A 307 -5.10 -9.72 19.09
CA ARG A 307 -5.73 -9.02 17.97
C ARG A 307 -4.96 -7.75 17.69
N THR A 308 -4.66 -7.49 16.43
CA THR A 308 -3.97 -6.26 16.06
C THR A 308 -4.63 -5.58 14.89
N THR A 309 -4.50 -4.25 14.84
CA THR A 309 -5.03 -3.44 13.74
C THR A 309 -3.91 -2.94 12.84
N THR A 310 -4.18 -2.91 11.54
CA THR A 310 -3.29 -2.31 10.54
C THR A 310 -4.11 -1.58 9.47
N ARG A 311 -3.43 -0.67 8.76
CA ARG A 311 -3.96 0.01 7.57
C ARG A 311 -3.62 -0.73 6.27
N SER A 312 -2.70 -1.70 6.33
CA SER A 312 -2.21 -2.43 5.17
C SER A 312 -1.81 -3.84 5.55
N ALA A 313 -2.57 -4.84 5.07
CA ALA A 313 -2.26 -6.26 5.25
C ALA A 313 -0.86 -6.61 4.75
N GLU A 314 -0.42 -6.00 3.64
CA GLU A 314 0.93 -6.17 3.10
C GLU A 314 2.01 -5.81 4.14
N LYS A 315 1.85 -4.66 4.80
CA LYS A 315 2.78 -4.21 5.84
C LYS A 315 2.77 -5.11 7.08
N ALA A 316 1.64 -5.77 7.37
CA ALA A 316 1.50 -6.66 8.52
C ALA A 316 1.84 -8.12 8.23
N ALA A 317 2.06 -8.49 6.96
CA ALA A 317 2.23 -9.89 6.53
C ALA A 317 3.38 -10.62 7.24
N TYR A 318 4.43 -9.89 7.63
CA TYR A 318 5.57 -10.48 8.35
C TYR A 318 5.21 -11.00 9.75
N LEU A 319 4.16 -10.47 10.38
CA LEU A 319 3.70 -10.93 11.70
C LEU A 319 3.17 -12.37 11.65
N LYS A 320 2.65 -12.82 10.50
CA LYS A 320 2.20 -14.20 10.30
C LYS A 320 3.35 -15.23 10.27
N ARG A 321 4.60 -14.77 10.27
CA ARG A 321 5.79 -15.63 10.37
C ARG A 321 6.34 -15.72 11.79
N LEU A 322 5.76 -14.98 12.75
CA LEU A 322 6.17 -15.05 14.14
C LEU A 322 5.78 -16.40 14.75
N PRO A 323 6.62 -16.96 15.64
CA PRO A 323 6.21 -18.06 16.50
C PRO A 323 4.94 -17.68 17.28
N GLY A 324 3.97 -18.58 17.35
CA GLY A 324 2.69 -18.30 18.03
C GLY A 324 1.64 -17.59 17.16
N SER A 325 1.91 -17.32 15.88
CA SER A 325 1.00 -16.58 14.99
C SER A 325 -0.34 -17.26 14.74
N GLU A 326 -0.52 -18.54 15.09
CA GLU A 326 -1.84 -19.20 15.13
C GLU A 326 -2.82 -18.53 16.11
N ARG A 327 -2.30 -17.81 17.10
CA ARG A 327 -3.05 -17.01 18.09
C ARG A 327 -3.17 -15.53 17.71
N LEU A 328 -2.72 -15.13 16.51
CA LEU A 328 -2.75 -13.76 16.03
C LEU A 328 -3.89 -13.53 15.03
N THR A 329 -4.80 -12.62 15.37
CA THR A 329 -5.76 -12.03 14.42
C THR A 329 -5.28 -10.65 13.97
N ILE A 330 -5.15 -10.44 12.67
CA ILE A 330 -4.82 -9.13 12.07
C ILE A 330 -6.08 -8.56 11.41
N LEU A 331 -6.55 -7.42 11.91
CA LEU A 331 -7.64 -6.66 11.31
C LEU A 331 -7.05 -5.59 10.39
N ASP A 332 -7.29 -5.73 9.09
CA ASP A 332 -6.81 -4.80 8.05
C ASP A 332 -7.83 -3.69 7.74
N GLY A 333 -7.36 -2.60 7.14
CA GLY A 333 -8.18 -1.46 6.74
C GLY A 333 -8.69 -0.61 7.91
N VAL A 334 -8.16 -0.80 9.12
CA VAL A 334 -8.59 -0.08 10.31
C VAL A 334 -7.93 1.29 10.34
N ASP A 335 -8.73 2.33 10.08
CA ASP A 335 -8.29 3.72 10.17
C ASP A 335 -8.57 4.30 11.55
N LEU A 336 -7.55 4.95 12.12
CA LEU A 336 -7.59 5.63 13.40
C LEU A 336 -8.66 6.74 13.44
N LEU A 337 -8.96 7.35 12.29
CA LEU A 337 -9.92 8.46 12.18
C LEU A 337 -11.36 8.00 11.95
N THR A 338 -11.61 6.69 11.77
CA THR A 338 -12.97 6.17 11.57
C THR A 338 -13.59 5.79 12.92
N PRO A 339 -14.67 6.45 13.36
CA PRO A 339 -15.34 6.11 14.61
C PRO A 339 -15.83 4.65 14.61
N GLY A 340 -15.54 3.92 15.69
CA GLY A 340 -15.94 2.51 15.85
C GLY A 340 -15.12 1.50 15.05
N ALA A 341 -14.12 1.91 14.27
CA ALA A 341 -13.29 0.99 13.47
C ALA A 341 -12.46 0.01 14.32
N PHE A 342 -12.29 0.28 15.61
CA PHE A 342 -11.57 -0.60 16.54
C PHE A 342 -12.48 -1.55 17.31
N ASP A 343 -13.81 -1.47 17.14
CA ASP A 343 -14.75 -2.24 17.93
C ASP A 343 -14.53 -3.75 17.78
N ASP A 344 -14.35 -4.21 16.55
CA ASP A 344 -14.11 -5.64 16.29
C ASP A 344 -12.76 -6.11 16.84
N ALA A 345 -11.75 -5.25 16.82
CA ALA A 345 -10.43 -5.56 17.39
C ALA A 345 -10.49 -5.64 18.93
N ILE A 346 -11.31 -4.80 19.56
CA ILE A 346 -11.39 -4.63 21.01
C ILE A 346 -12.44 -5.55 21.66
N ARG A 347 -13.46 -6.02 20.93
CA ARG A 347 -14.59 -6.77 21.48
C ARG A 347 -14.15 -8.00 22.28
N GLY A 348 -14.41 -8.00 23.59
CA GLY A 348 -14.05 -9.10 24.48
C GLY A 348 -12.55 -9.18 24.80
N CYS A 349 -11.77 -8.14 24.49
CA CYS A 349 -10.38 -8.07 24.91
C CYS A 349 -10.26 -7.74 26.40
N SER A 350 -9.28 -8.35 27.06
CA SER A 350 -8.91 -8.04 28.46
C SER A 350 -8.19 -6.70 28.57
N CYS A 351 -7.24 -6.47 27.65
CA CYS A 351 -6.37 -5.30 27.64
C CYS A 351 -6.24 -4.71 26.23
N VAL A 352 -5.97 -3.40 26.16
CA VAL A 352 -5.62 -2.69 24.92
C VAL A 352 -4.29 -1.97 25.07
N LEU A 353 -3.33 -2.29 24.20
CA LEU A 353 -2.08 -1.55 24.01
C LEU A 353 -2.26 -0.57 22.84
N HIS A 354 -2.50 0.70 23.15
CA HIS A 354 -2.72 1.73 22.14
C HIS A 354 -1.38 2.33 21.67
N THR A 355 -0.79 1.71 20.64
CA THR A 355 0.51 2.14 20.06
C THR A 355 0.38 2.92 18.75
N ALA A 356 -0.79 2.83 18.10
CA ALA A 356 -1.06 3.49 16.83
C ALA A 356 -1.20 5.01 17.01
N SER A 357 -0.35 5.78 16.33
CA SER A 357 -0.45 7.24 16.32
C SER A 357 0.17 7.77 15.02
N PRO A 358 -0.37 8.85 14.42
CA PRO A 358 0.30 9.53 13.32
C PRO A 358 1.70 9.99 13.72
N PHE A 359 2.69 9.84 12.83
CA PHE A 359 4.06 10.28 13.07
C PHE A 359 4.62 11.01 11.84
N TYR A 360 4.85 12.32 11.97
CA TYR A 360 5.50 13.15 10.96
C TYR A 360 6.43 14.18 11.62
N MET A 361 7.73 14.18 11.29
CA MET A 361 8.72 15.10 11.86
C MET A 361 8.90 16.42 11.07
N LYS A 362 8.45 16.49 9.81
CA LYS A 362 8.57 17.68 8.95
C LYS A 362 7.30 17.90 8.12
N GLY A 363 6.91 19.17 7.96
CA GLY A 363 5.84 19.60 7.06
C GLY A 363 4.40 19.38 7.57
N GLY A 364 4.22 19.20 8.88
CA GLY A 364 2.91 19.14 9.51
C GLY A 364 2.32 20.53 9.76
N SER A 365 0.99 20.59 9.85
CA SER A 365 0.25 21.67 10.50
C SER A 365 -0.49 21.08 11.70
N GLU A 366 -1.03 21.93 12.56
CA GLU A 366 -1.91 21.50 13.65
C GLU A 366 -3.01 20.56 13.13
N GLU A 367 -3.72 20.96 12.07
CA GLU A 367 -4.80 20.19 11.43
C GLU A 367 -4.34 18.83 10.86
N LYS A 368 -3.09 18.73 10.39
CA LYS A 368 -2.58 17.53 9.71
C LYS A 368 -1.91 16.52 10.65
N LEU A 369 -1.54 16.93 11.85
CA LEU A 369 -0.80 16.08 12.79
C LEU A 369 -1.42 16.04 14.19
N VAL A 370 -1.80 17.20 14.75
CA VAL A 370 -2.38 17.29 16.10
C VAL A 370 -3.80 16.73 16.10
N THR A 371 -4.69 17.27 15.26
CA THR A 371 -6.09 16.83 15.21
C THR A 371 -6.22 15.32 14.96
N PRO A 372 -5.51 14.71 14.00
CA PRO A 372 -5.61 13.28 13.76
C PRO A 372 -5.09 12.40 14.91
N ALA A 373 -4.10 12.85 15.67
CA ALA A 373 -3.57 12.12 16.82
C ALA A 373 -4.55 12.14 18.00
N VAL A 374 -5.14 13.31 18.28
CA VAL A 374 -6.13 13.50 19.34
C VAL A 374 -7.42 12.74 19.02
N GLU A 375 -7.99 12.95 17.84
CA GLU A 375 -9.21 12.26 17.40
C GLU A 375 -8.99 10.75 17.28
N GLY A 376 -7.79 10.36 16.87
CA GLY A 376 -7.44 8.96 16.82
C GLY A 376 -7.44 8.26 18.18
N THR A 377 -6.85 8.93 19.18
CA THR A 377 -6.87 8.47 20.57
C THR A 377 -8.30 8.43 21.10
N ARG A 378 -9.10 9.46 20.82
CA ARG A 378 -10.52 9.53 21.17
C ARG A 378 -11.31 8.32 20.65
N ASN A 379 -11.12 7.98 19.37
CA ASN A 379 -11.84 6.89 18.72
C ASN A 379 -11.53 5.53 19.36
N VAL A 380 -10.26 5.27 19.68
CA VAL A 380 -9.86 4.03 20.35
C VAL A 380 -10.43 3.98 21.77
N LEU A 381 -10.29 5.04 22.56
CA LEU A 381 -10.79 5.08 23.94
C LEU A 381 -12.33 5.01 24.02
N ASN A 382 -13.04 5.62 23.08
CA ASN A 382 -14.49 5.46 22.96
C ASN A 382 -14.89 4.01 22.68
N SER A 383 -14.11 3.30 21.88
CA SER A 383 -14.32 1.87 21.61
C SER A 383 -14.06 1.03 22.86
N CYS A 384 -12.97 1.31 23.60
CA CYS A 384 -12.69 0.69 24.90
C CYS A 384 -13.84 0.91 25.89
N ARG A 385 -14.36 2.13 25.98
CA ARG A 385 -15.46 2.49 26.88
C ARG A 385 -16.76 1.77 26.53
N ARG A 386 -17.15 1.80 25.25
CA ARG A 386 -18.38 1.14 24.76
C ARG A 386 -18.34 -0.37 24.96
N LEU A 387 -17.17 -0.99 24.82
CA LEU A 387 -17.00 -2.44 24.92
C LEU A 387 -16.56 -2.91 26.31
N GLY A 388 -16.41 -1.99 27.27
CA GLY A 388 -16.15 -2.32 28.67
C GLY A 388 -14.78 -2.91 28.95
N VAL A 389 -13.75 -2.55 28.16
CA VAL A 389 -12.35 -2.92 28.44
C VAL A 389 -11.95 -2.41 29.82
N LYS A 390 -11.13 -3.18 30.53
CA LYS A 390 -10.69 -2.84 31.90
C LYS A 390 -9.32 -2.19 31.98
N LYS A 391 -8.42 -2.47 31.04
CA LYS A 391 -7.04 -1.94 31.08
C LYS A 391 -6.60 -1.41 29.73
N VAL A 392 -6.08 -0.18 29.74
CA VAL A 392 -5.54 0.49 28.55
C VAL A 392 -4.14 1.01 28.86
N ALA A 393 -3.14 0.52 28.13
CA ALA A 393 -1.79 1.09 28.13
C ALA A 393 -1.62 1.96 26.89
N LEU A 394 -1.39 3.26 27.09
CA LEU A 394 -1.25 4.25 26.03
C LEU A 394 0.23 4.55 25.75
N THR A 395 0.64 4.46 24.49
CA THR A 395 1.95 4.95 24.05
C THR A 395 1.90 6.46 23.80
N SER A 396 2.40 7.23 24.76
CA SER A 396 2.70 8.65 24.58
C SER A 396 4.15 8.83 24.08
N SER A 397 4.89 9.83 24.56
CA SER A 397 6.25 10.14 24.15
C SER A 397 6.89 11.06 25.17
N THR A 398 8.21 11.01 25.34
CA THR A 398 8.92 12.05 26.11
C THR A 398 8.77 13.46 25.53
N ALA A 399 8.30 13.57 24.29
CA ALA A 399 7.84 14.80 23.67
C ALA A 399 6.72 15.52 24.48
N SER A 400 5.92 14.79 25.27
CA SER A 400 4.93 15.38 26.20
C SER A 400 5.51 15.68 27.58
N VAL A 401 6.80 15.42 27.82
CA VAL A 401 7.47 15.56 29.13
C VAL A 401 8.42 16.76 29.15
N TYR A 402 9.51 16.72 28.35
CA TYR A 402 10.65 17.62 28.53
C TYR A 402 10.88 18.64 27.41
N THR A 403 9.92 18.82 26.49
CA THR A 403 10.06 19.80 25.39
C THR A 403 9.70 21.19 25.89
N ASN A 404 10.57 21.74 26.74
CA ASN A 404 10.28 22.95 27.52
C ASN A 404 11.02 24.21 27.07
N TYR A 405 11.83 24.10 26.00
CA TYR A 405 12.56 25.23 25.40
C TYR A 405 13.38 26.08 26.40
N GLY A 406 13.94 25.45 27.43
CA GLY A 406 14.75 26.14 28.45
C GLY A 406 13.93 26.80 29.55
N SER A 407 12.64 26.47 29.69
CA SER A 407 11.81 26.95 30.80
C SER A 407 12.16 26.28 32.15
N LEU A 408 12.94 25.19 32.13
CA LEU A 408 13.48 24.55 33.34
C LEU A 408 15.01 24.67 33.39
N PRO A 409 15.61 24.66 34.59
CA PRO A 409 17.06 24.65 34.79
C PRO A 409 17.76 23.47 34.10
N ALA A 410 19.04 23.64 33.79
CA ALA A 410 19.84 22.61 33.11
C ALA A 410 20.10 21.36 33.97
N ASP A 411 20.04 21.49 35.29
CA ASP A 411 20.19 20.44 36.29
C ASP A 411 18.85 19.82 36.73
N HIS A 412 17.73 20.18 36.08
CA HIS A 412 16.42 19.59 36.34
C HIS A 412 16.41 18.09 36.01
N VAL A 413 15.95 17.27 36.96
CA VAL A 413 15.76 15.83 36.78
C VAL A 413 14.32 15.58 36.33
N TYR A 414 14.14 15.16 35.09
CA TYR A 414 12.80 14.88 34.56
C TYR A 414 12.18 13.62 35.15
N THR A 415 10.91 13.69 35.49
CA THR A 415 10.11 12.61 36.06
C THR A 415 8.84 12.39 35.24
N SER A 416 8.04 11.39 35.64
CA SER A 416 6.71 11.16 35.07
C SER A 416 5.71 12.28 35.36
N GLU A 417 6.00 13.20 36.28
CA GLU A 417 5.11 14.32 36.64
C GLU A 417 5.28 15.54 35.71
N ASP A 418 6.38 15.61 34.96
CA ASP A 418 6.67 16.75 34.10
C ASP A 418 5.84 16.75 32.81
N PHE A 419 5.36 17.92 32.40
CA PHE A 419 4.67 18.10 31.12
C PHE A 419 5.30 19.21 30.29
N SER A 420 5.38 18.96 28.98
CA SER A 420 5.80 19.99 28.02
C SER A 420 4.80 21.17 28.03
N PRO A 421 5.26 22.43 28.02
CA PRO A 421 4.39 23.61 28.02
C PRO A 421 3.64 23.78 26.68
N GLU A 422 2.33 23.59 26.71
CA GLU A 422 1.47 23.59 25.50
C GLU A 422 1.55 24.90 24.71
N ASP A 423 1.51 26.03 25.41
CA ASP A 423 1.59 27.38 24.86
C ASP A 423 2.89 27.60 24.07
N VAL A 424 4.01 27.15 24.64
CA VAL A 424 5.33 27.24 23.98
C VAL A 424 5.40 26.30 22.78
N LEU A 425 4.88 25.06 22.90
CA LEU A 425 4.83 24.12 21.77
C LEU A 425 4.05 24.70 20.58
N ARG A 426 2.96 25.40 20.86
CA ARG A 426 2.10 26.05 19.86
C ARG A 426 2.79 27.27 19.25
N GLU A 427 3.41 28.13 20.05
CA GLU A 427 4.20 29.28 19.59
C GLU A 427 5.34 28.84 18.66
N LYS A 428 6.08 27.79 19.04
CA LYS A 428 7.20 27.24 18.26
C LYS A 428 6.76 26.34 17.11
N GLN A 429 5.46 26.17 16.89
CA GLN A 429 4.88 25.30 15.85
C GLN A 429 5.41 23.86 15.91
N ASN A 430 5.71 23.35 17.12
CA ASN A 430 6.19 22.00 17.33
C ASN A 430 5.03 21.00 17.37
N TRP A 431 4.42 20.79 16.21
CA TRP A 431 3.18 20.04 16.05
C TRP A 431 3.28 18.58 16.49
N TYR A 432 4.45 17.95 16.39
CA TYR A 432 4.64 16.57 16.86
C TYR A 432 4.53 16.49 18.38
N CYS A 433 5.29 17.31 19.10
CA CYS A 433 5.25 17.32 20.56
C CYS A 433 3.87 17.74 21.08
N LEU A 434 3.26 18.74 20.44
CA LEU A 434 1.90 19.17 20.76
C LEU A 434 0.88 18.05 20.55
N SER A 435 0.99 17.28 19.46
CA SER A 435 0.08 16.15 19.19
C SER A 435 0.15 15.07 20.25
N LYS A 436 1.35 14.77 20.78
CA LYS A 436 1.55 13.77 21.83
C LYS A 436 1.03 14.27 23.18
N LEU A 437 1.30 15.52 23.53
CA LEU A 437 0.80 16.15 24.73
C LEU A 437 -0.74 16.16 24.77
N LEU A 438 -1.39 16.67 23.72
CA LEU A 438 -2.84 16.80 23.69
C LEU A 438 -3.57 15.46 23.61
N ALA A 439 -3.03 14.48 22.88
CA ALA A 439 -3.58 13.13 22.85
C ALA A 439 -3.52 12.44 24.24
N GLU A 440 -2.42 12.65 24.96
CA GLU A 440 -2.26 12.14 26.32
C GLU A 440 -3.20 12.82 27.31
N GLN A 441 -3.30 14.16 27.29
CA GLN A 441 -4.22 14.91 28.14
C GLN A 441 -5.68 14.52 27.91
N LEU A 442 -6.08 14.30 26.65
CA LEU A 442 -7.40 13.77 26.32
C LEU A 442 -7.61 12.38 26.94
N ALA A 443 -6.62 11.49 26.86
CA ALA A 443 -6.74 10.17 27.44
C ALA A 443 -6.94 10.24 28.96
N TRP A 444 -6.17 11.11 29.64
CA TRP A 444 -6.33 11.36 31.08
C TRP A 444 -7.69 11.97 31.43
N SER A 445 -8.22 12.88 30.62
CA SER A 445 -9.55 13.44 30.86
C SER A 445 -10.62 12.36 30.75
N MET A 446 -10.56 11.54 29.69
CA MET A 446 -11.52 10.46 29.45
C MET A 446 -11.47 9.37 30.53
N SER A 447 -10.28 9.05 31.06
CA SER A 447 -10.14 8.03 32.11
C SER A 447 -10.73 8.48 33.45
N LYS A 448 -10.83 9.79 33.69
CA LYS A 448 -11.38 10.38 34.93
C LYS A 448 -12.88 10.64 34.85
N GLU A 449 -13.51 10.46 33.69
CA GLU A 449 -14.95 10.65 33.53
C GLU A 449 -15.76 9.59 34.28
N SER A 450 -16.86 10.02 34.92
CA SER A 450 -17.77 9.13 35.65
C SER A 450 -18.25 7.96 34.79
N GLY A 451 -18.05 6.72 35.27
CA GLY A 451 -18.43 5.51 34.53
C GLY A 451 -17.44 5.10 33.44
N CYS A 452 -16.20 5.59 33.45
CA CYS A 452 -15.12 5.02 32.65
C CYS A 452 -14.85 3.57 33.11
N PRO A 453 -14.90 2.56 32.22
CA PRO A 453 -14.71 1.16 32.62
C PRO A 453 -13.24 0.74 32.67
N PHE A 454 -12.32 1.53 32.09
CA PHE A 454 -10.91 1.19 31.99
C PHE A 454 -10.04 2.02 32.94
N GLU A 455 -9.02 1.38 33.45
CA GLU A 455 -7.83 2.00 34.04
C GLU A 455 -6.84 2.35 32.93
N LEU A 456 -6.33 3.57 32.97
CA LEU A 456 -5.35 4.07 32.02
C LEU A 456 -3.96 4.08 32.65
N THR A 457 -2.98 3.51 31.96
CA THR A 457 -1.56 3.67 32.24
C THR A 457 -0.88 4.30 31.03
N VAL A 458 -0.07 5.34 31.24
CA VAL A 458 0.61 6.05 30.15
C VAL A 458 2.09 5.75 30.16
N LEU A 459 2.64 5.35 29.00
CA LEU A 459 4.06 5.12 28.83
C LEU A 459 4.65 6.19 27.90
N THR A 460 5.73 6.83 28.35
CA THR A 460 6.41 7.92 27.62
C THR A 460 7.79 7.47 27.16
N PRO A 461 7.88 6.69 26.06
CA PRO A 461 9.16 6.33 25.48
C PRO A 461 9.82 7.53 24.81
N THR A 462 11.15 7.51 24.79
CA THR A 462 11.96 8.44 24.00
C THR A 462 12.28 7.85 22.62
N LEU A 463 13.34 8.31 21.93
CA LEU A 463 13.81 7.75 20.68
C LEU A 463 14.04 6.23 20.85
N ILE A 464 13.17 5.45 20.21
CA ILE A 464 13.19 4.00 20.34
C ILE A 464 14.22 3.41 19.40
N TRP A 465 15.29 2.83 19.94
CA TRP A 465 16.27 2.03 19.20
C TRP A 465 16.12 0.54 19.53
N GLY A 466 16.95 -0.29 18.91
CA GLY A 466 16.92 -1.74 19.07
C GLY A 466 16.50 -2.48 17.80
N PRO A 467 16.42 -3.82 17.87
CA PRO A 467 16.36 -4.66 16.67
C PRO A 467 15.01 -4.55 15.94
N MET A 468 15.06 -4.45 14.61
CA MET A 468 13.91 -4.64 13.72
C MET A 468 13.58 -6.13 13.60
N LEU A 469 12.28 -6.45 13.56
CA LEU A 469 11.85 -7.84 13.39
C LEU A 469 12.14 -8.34 11.97
N PRO A 470 12.51 -9.63 11.80
CA PRO A 470 12.80 -10.20 10.49
C PRO A 470 11.66 -10.05 9.48
N GLY A 471 12.00 -9.55 8.29
CA GLY A 471 11.07 -9.39 7.18
C GLY A 471 10.11 -8.21 7.31
N GLN A 472 10.40 -7.25 8.20
CA GLN A 472 9.71 -5.97 8.24
C GLN A 472 9.98 -5.22 6.91
N PRO A 473 8.93 -4.76 6.20
CA PRO A 473 9.08 -4.34 4.79
C PRO A 473 9.72 -2.96 4.59
N HIS A 474 9.76 -2.14 5.64
CA HIS A 474 10.24 -0.76 5.57
C HIS A 474 11.08 -0.39 6.79
N MET A 475 12.10 0.43 6.55
CA MET A 475 12.87 1.10 7.59
C MET A 475 11.99 2.13 8.32
N ASN A 476 11.93 2.06 9.64
CA ASN A 476 11.20 3.03 10.45
C ASN A 476 12.04 4.30 10.69
N THR A 477 11.41 5.39 11.16
CA THR A 477 12.11 6.67 11.37
C THR A 477 13.27 6.54 12.37
N SER A 478 13.12 5.77 13.44
CA SER A 478 14.22 5.57 14.39
C SER A 478 15.39 4.84 13.75
N ALA A 479 15.15 3.81 12.94
CA ALA A 479 16.21 3.14 12.18
C ALA A 479 16.90 4.09 11.18
N SER A 480 16.13 5.00 10.58
CA SER A 480 16.68 6.00 9.67
C SER A 480 17.60 7.01 10.37
N SER A 481 17.57 7.14 11.71
CA SER A 481 18.50 8.01 12.43
C SER A 481 19.92 7.42 12.48
N LEU A 482 20.09 6.10 12.29
CA LEU A 482 21.39 5.44 12.32
C LEU A 482 21.92 5.06 10.93
N VAL A 483 21.05 4.91 9.93
CA VAL A 483 21.45 4.44 8.59
C VAL A 483 22.49 5.34 7.92
N GLY A 484 22.46 6.64 8.20
CA GLY A 484 23.43 7.60 7.63
C GLY A 484 24.87 7.38 8.08
N TYR A 485 25.06 6.81 9.28
CA TYR A 485 26.37 6.37 9.76
C TYR A 485 26.86 5.11 9.04
N MET A 486 25.94 4.27 8.57
CA MET A 486 26.26 2.99 7.93
C MET A 486 26.64 3.17 6.46
N ASP A 487 25.96 4.05 5.73
CA ASP A 487 26.19 4.29 4.29
C ASP A 487 27.11 5.48 3.99
N GLY A 488 27.51 6.22 5.02
CA GLY A 488 28.41 7.37 4.92
C GLY A 488 27.76 8.61 4.29
N SER A 489 26.43 8.66 4.19
CA SER A 489 25.70 9.85 3.79
C SER A 489 25.74 10.93 4.88
N LEU A 490 25.88 10.53 6.16
CA LEU A 490 26.14 11.44 7.26
C LEU A 490 27.64 11.76 7.31
N LYS A 491 27.98 13.04 7.09
CA LYS A 491 29.38 13.48 6.98
C LYS A 491 30.00 13.98 8.28
N VAL A 492 29.17 14.43 9.22
CA VAL A 492 29.59 14.94 10.52
C VAL A 492 28.71 14.33 11.61
N ILE A 493 29.28 14.11 12.78
CA ILE A 493 28.57 13.68 13.98
C ILE A 493 27.80 14.89 14.52
N GLU A 494 26.52 14.72 14.84
CA GLU A 494 25.74 15.76 15.51
C GLU A 494 26.32 16.08 16.89
N ASN A 495 26.44 17.37 17.24
CA ASN A 495 26.91 17.78 18.56
C ASN A 495 25.73 17.92 19.52
N ALA A 496 25.21 16.77 19.98
CA ALA A 496 24.08 16.70 20.90
C ALA A 496 24.05 15.41 21.73
N CYS A 497 23.40 15.48 22.89
CA CYS A 497 22.90 14.30 23.62
C CYS A 497 21.41 14.09 23.32
N LYS A 498 20.97 12.85 23.13
CA LYS A 498 19.53 12.52 23.06
C LYS A 498 19.25 11.30 23.92
N THR A 499 18.08 11.30 24.54
CA THR A 499 17.62 10.14 25.29
C THR A 499 17.16 9.04 24.34
N VAL A 500 17.48 7.79 24.68
CA VAL A 500 17.19 6.60 23.86
C VAL A 500 16.66 5.46 24.73
N VAL A 501 15.86 4.58 24.15
CA VAL A 501 15.31 3.40 24.85
C VAL A 501 15.16 2.22 23.90
N ASP A 502 15.38 0.99 24.39
CA ASP A 502 15.24 -0.21 23.57
C ASP A 502 13.77 -0.56 23.31
N VAL A 503 13.43 -0.91 22.06
CA VAL A 503 12.10 -1.34 21.64
C VAL A 503 11.58 -2.54 22.44
N ARG A 504 12.46 -3.45 22.86
CA ARG A 504 12.12 -4.62 23.68
C ARG A 504 11.71 -4.20 25.08
N ASP A 505 12.40 -3.21 25.66
CA ASP A 505 12.10 -2.69 27.00
C ASP A 505 10.79 -1.91 26.98
N VAL A 506 10.56 -1.11 25.94
CA VAL A 506 9.28 -0.41 25.74
C VAL A 506 8.12 -1.40 25.55
N ALA A 507 8.29 -2.44 24.74
CA ALA A 507 7.25 -3.44 24.53
C ALA A 507 6.93 -4.22 25.81
N LYS A 508 7.97 -4.63 26.57
CA LYS A 508 7.80 -5.26 27.89
C LYS A 508 7.06 -4.33 28.86
N ALA A 509 7.43 -3.05 28.91
CA ALA A 509 6.75 -2.05 29.75
C ALA A 509 5.25 -1.94 29.43
N HIS A 510 4.86 -1.98 28.15
CA HIS A 510 3.44 -1.96 27.76
C HIS A 510 2.68 -3.19 28.27
N ILE A 511 3.29 -4.37 28.18
CA ILE A 511 2.69 -5.62 28.64
C ILE A 511 2.55 -5.60 30.17
N GLU A 512 3.59 -5.20 30.89
CA GLU A 512 3.58 -5.12 32.36
C GLU A 512 2.61 -4.04 32.88
N ALA A 513 2.51 -2.90 32.19
CA ALA A 513 1.56 -1.84 32.52
C ALA A 513 0.11 -2.32 32.42
N ALA A 514 -0.22 -3.06 31.37
CA ALA A 514 -1.56 -3.60 31.17
C ALA A 514 -1.82 -4.89 31.99
N ARG A 515 -0.78 -5.63 32.40
CA ARG A 515 -0.90 -6.83 33.23
C ARG A 515 -1.19 -6.46 34.69
N ASN A 516 -0.42 -5.53 35.23
CA ASN A 516 -0.47 -5.16 36.65
C ASN A 516 -1.55 -4.09 36.93
N ASP A 517 -1.88 -3.88 38.19
CA ASP A 517 -2.80 -2.81 38.62
C ASP A 517 -2.03 -1.50 38.77
N LEU A 518 -1.78 -0.86 37.64
CA LEU A 518 -1.00 0.39 37.52
C LEU A 518 -1.85 1.51 36.90
N GLY A 519 -3.17 1.43 37.08
CA GLY A 519 -4.09 2.48 36.66
C GLY A 519 -3.73 3.83 37.29
N GLY A 520 -3.82 4.90 36.52
CA GLY A 520 -3.46 6.24 36.97
C GLY A 520 -1.96 6.55 36.95
N GLN A 521 -1.11 5.56 36.63
CA GLN A 521 0.34 5.75 36.58
C GLN A 521 0.82 6.24 35.22
N ARG A 522 1.88 7.04 35.24
CA ARG A 522 2.64 7.47 34.06
C ARG A 522 4.08 7.04 34.25
N PHE A 523 4.71 6.50 33.21
CA PHE A 523 6.08 6.01 33.28
C PHE A 523 6.96 6.64 32.23
N LEU A 524 8.12 7.14 32.66
CA LEU A 524 9.20 7.57 31.81
C LEU A 524 10.02 6.35 31.38
N LEU A 525 10.23 6.18 30.07
CA LEU A 525 10.99 5.04 29.54
C LEU A 525 12.22 5.56 28.80
N ILE A 526 13.35 5.60 29.52
CA ILE A 526 14.65 6.06 29.02
C ILE A 526 15.72 5.07 29.48
N GLY A 527 16.49 4.52 28.54
CA GLY A 527 17.62 3.62 28.82
C GLY A 527 19.00 4.27 28.71
N GLY A 528 19.08 5.55 28.32
CA GLY A 528 20.32 6.30 28.26
C GLY A 528 20.14 7.68 27.64
N SER A 529 21.13 8.56 27.83
CA SER A 529 21.21 9.88 27.18
C SER A 529 22.61 10.10 26.58
N PRO A 530 23.03 9.26 25.61
CA PRO A 530 24.39 9.34 25.06
C PRO A 530 24.60 10.60 24.22
N HIS A 531 25.83 11.09 24.24
CA HIS A 531 26.31 12.02 23.22
C HIS A 531 26.47 11.29 21.87
N PHE A 532 26.20 11.97 20.77
CA PHE A 532 26.25 11.36 19.43
C PHE A 532 27.65 10.92 18.99
N THR A 533 28.72 11.39 19.66
CA THR A 533 30.08 10.83 19.51
C THR A 533 30.15 9.38 19.98
N ALA A 534 29.60 9.09 21.16
CA ALA A 534 29.53 7.71 21.67
C ALA A 534 28.63 6.85 20.77
N VAL A 535 27.53 7.40 20.26
CA VAL A 535 26.67 6.69 19.28
C VAL A 535 27.46 6.33 18.02
N ALA A 536 28.26 7.25 17.47
CA ALA A 536 29.10 6.99 16.31
C ALA A 536 30.12 5.87 16.58
N GLU A 537 30.73 5.86 17.77
CA GLU A 537 31.64 4.78 18.20
C GLU A 537 30.92 3.44 18.29
N TYR A 538 29.74 3.40 18.93
CA TYR A 538 28.93 2.17 19.01
C TYR A 538 28.52 1.65 17.63
N VAL A 539 28.15 2.53 16.70
CA VAL A 539 27.86 2.14 15.31
C VAL A 539 29.13 1.60 14.63
N ARG A 540 30.27 2.25 14.82
CA ARG A 540 31.55 1.82 14.24
C ARG A 540 31.95 0.42 14.73
N GLU A 541 31.80 0.16 16.03
CA GLU A 541 32.07 -1.16 16.61
C GLU A 541 31.10 -2.24 16.11
N ALA A 542 29.82 -1.88 15.92
CA ALA A 542 28.80 -2.81 15.44
C ALA A 542 28.90 -3.14 13.94
N LEU A 543 29.58 -2.32 13.15
CA LEU A 543 29.69 -2.48 11.71
C LEU A 543 30.82 -3.46 11.30
N PRO A 544 30.61 -4.27 10.26
CA PRO A 544 31.68 -5.04 9.62
C PRO A 544 32.83 -4.12 9.18
N GLY A 545 34.08 -4.58 9.26
CA GLY A 545 35.28 -3.76 9.03
C GLY A 545 35.27 -2.91 7.75
N ALA A 546 34.72 -3.42 6.65
CA ALA A 546 34.60 -2.70 5.39
C ALA A 546 33.66 -1.47 5.43
N LEU A 547 32.69 -1.45 6.35
CA LEU A 547 31.72 -0.36 6.52
C LEU A 547 32.12 0.63 7.61
N GLN A 548 33.08 0.30 8.47
CA GLN A 548 33.52 1.18 9.57
C GLN A 548 34.10 2.52 9.07
N VAL A 549 34.62 2.54 7.85
CA VAL A 549 35.14 3.75 7.19
C VAL A 549 34.04 4.77 6.88
N ASN A 550 32.78 4.34 6.81
CA ASN A 550 31.65 5.22 6.50
C ASN A 550 31.23 6.08 7.69
N VAL A 551 31.56 5.65 8.92
CA VAL A 551 31.18 6.37 10.13
C VAL A 551 32.05 7.64 10.24
N PRO A 552 31.45 8.84 10.28
CA PRO A 552 32.20 10.08 10.41
C PRO A 552 32.96 10.12 11.74
N SER A 553 34.11 10.81 11.73
CA SER A 553 34.92 11.07 12.93
C SER A 553 34.87 12.54 13.36
N GLU A 554 34.44 13.42 12.47
CA GLU A 554 34.36 14.86 12.72
C GLU A 554 33.05 15.21 13.42
N LEU A 555 33.16 15.98 14.51
CA LEU A 555 32.01 16.54 15.23
C LEU A 555 31.55 17.85 14.58
N SER A 556 30.24 18.04 14.46
CA SER A 556 29.65 19.30 14.02
C SER A 556 30.08 20.44 14.95
N PRO A 557 30.58 21.58 14.42
CA PRO A 557 30.88 22.76 15.22
C PRO A 557 29.60 23.42 15.77
N GLU A 558 28.47 23.23 15.08
CA GLU A 558 27.16 23.69 15.52
C GLU A 558 26.52 22.65 16.45
N LEU A 559 25.91 23.14 17.54
CA LEU A 559 25.07 22.33 18.42
C LEU A 559 23.86 21.79 17.65
N GLY A 560 23.49 20.54 17.93
CA GLY A 560 22.32 19.91 17.31
C GLY A 560 21.02 20.68 17.59
N PRO A 561 20.00 20.55 16.73
CA PRO A 561 18.77 21.33 16.86
C PRO A 561 18.02 20.94 18.14
N ALA A 562 17.62 21.96 18.92
CA ALA A 562 16.83 21.84 20.16
C ALA A 562 15.35 21.48 19.90
N VAL A 563 15.10 20.49 19.03
CA VAL A 563 13.74 20.10 18.61
C VAL A 563 12.96 19.47 19.79
N MET A 564 13.67 18.91 20.78
CA MET A 564 13.11 18.15 21.91
C MET A 564 13.86 18.45 23.23
N GLY A 565 13.94 19.70 23.69
CA GLY A 565 14.48 20.02 25.03
C GLY A 565 15.65 21.03 25.04
N PRO A 566 16.26 21.28 26.22
CA PRO A 566 17.24 22.36 26.42
C PRO A 566 18.55 22.15 25.65
N ALA A 567 19.28 23.25 25.46
CA ALA A 567 20.44 23.35 24.58
C ALA A 567 21.52 22.30 24.91
N PRO A 568 22.00 21.52 23.92
CA PRO A 568 23.17 20.66 24.07
C PRO A 568 24.39 21.47 24.55
N PRO A 569 25.35 20.85 25.26
CA PRO A 569 25.79 19.46 25.06
C PRO A 569 25.51 18.49 26.22
N LEU A 570 24.86 18.91 27.31
CA LEU A 570 24.74 18.07 28.51
C LEU A 570 23.69 16.94 28.36
N PRO A 571 23.92 15.76 28.97
CA PRO A 571 22.91 14.71 29.03
C PRO A 571 21.66 15.20 29.77
N VAL A 572 20.49 14.88 29.23
CA VAL A 572 19.22 15.02 29.96
C VAL A 572 19.28 14.17 31.23
N LEU A 573 19.01 14.78 32.39
CA LEU A 573 18.86 14.09 33.67
C LEU A 573 17.42 13.60 33.83
N TYR A 574 17.23 12.38 34.30
CA TYR A 574 15.90 11.76 34.40
C TYR A 574 15.82 10.75 35.54
N ASP A 575 14.62 10.52 36.05
CA ASP A 575 14.29 9.46 37.00
C ASP A 575 13.34 8.44 36.36
N VAL A 576 13.86 7.22 36.15
CA VAL A 576 13.09 6.07 35.64
C VAL A 576 12.86 5.00 36.72
N SER A 577 13.23 5.28 37.97
CA SER A 577 13.07 4.34 39.09
C SER A 577 11.63 3.82 39.28
N PRO A 578 10.55 4.59 38.98
CA PRO A 578 9.20 4.03 39.02
C PRO A 578 8.99 2.91 37.99
N ALA A 579 9.55 3.02 36.79
CA ALA A 579 9.45 1.99 35.75
C ALA A 579 10.26 0.74 36.15
N GLU A 580 11.44 0.90 36.73
CA GLU A 580 12.25 -0.21 37.20
C GLU A 580 11.55 -0.97 38.35
N ARG A 581 11.02 -0.23 39.33
CA ARG A 581 10.40 -0.80 40.53
C ARG A 581 9.02 -1.40 40.27
N LEU A 582 8.15 -0.71 39.50
CA LEU A 582 6.75 -1.10 39.35
C LEU A 582 6.50 -1.95 38.09
N LEU A 583 7.27 -1.75 37.02
CA LEU A 583 7.15 -2.53 35.78
C LEU A 583 8.24 -3.61 35.66
N GLY A 584 9.22 -3.67 36.56
CA GLY A 584 10.29 -4.67 36.52
C GLY A 584 11.15 -4.57 35.25
N ILE A 585 11.36 -3.35 34.75
CA ILE A 585 12.15 -3.08 33.55
C ILE A 585 13.61 -2.92 33.93
N CYS A 586 14.47 -3.67 33.25
CA CYS A 586 15.91 -3.46 33.28
C CYS A 586 16.30 -2.90 31.92
N PHE A 587 16.55 -1.58 31.89
CA PHE A 587 16.81 -0.89 30.64
C PHE A 587 18.17 -1.27 30.07
N LYS A 588 18.19 -1.57 28.78
CA LYS A 588 19.42 -1.82 28.04
C LYS A 588 20.21 -0.54 27.86
N THR A 589 21.52 -0.66 27.89
CA THR A 589 22.42 0.46 27.63
C THR A 589 22.29 0.96 26.19
N ALA A 590 22.65 2.21 25.95
CA ALA A 590 22.67 2.78 24.60
C ALA A 590 23.53 1.98 23.62
N LYS A 591 24.63 1.37 24.10
CA LYS A 591 25.51 0.51 23.29
C LYS A 591 24.77 -0.74 22.81
N GLU A 592 24.15 -1.49 23.72
CA GLU A 592 23.38 -2.69 23.39
C GLU A 592 22.22 -2.40 22.43
N GLN A 593 21.57 -1.24 22.59
CA GLN A 593 20.51 -0.77 21.71
C GLN A 593 21.02 -0.54 20.28
N VAL A 594 22.13 0.19 20.14
CA VAL A 594 22.74 0.51 18.83
C VAL A 594 23.25 -0.75 18.14
N GLU A 595 23.99 -1.61 18.86
CA GLU A 595 24.53 -2.86 18.31
C GLU A 595 23.41 -3.77 17.78
N ALA A 596 22.35 -3.95 18.56
CA ALA A 596 21.21 -4.76 18.16
C ALA A 596 20.47 -4.16 16.96
N MET A 597 20.34 -2.83 16.92
CA MET A 597 19.71 -2.12 15.80
C MET A 597 20.51 -2.27 14.51
N VAL A 598 21.81 -1.93 14.52
CA VAL A 598 22.71 -2.02 13.37
C VAL A 598 22.74 -3.45 12.83
N LYS A 599 22.89 -4.45 13.70
CA LYS A 599 22.86 -5.86 13.31
C LYS A 599 21.54 -6.22 12.62
N SER A 600 20.41 -5.86 13.21
CA SER A 600 19.10 -6.16 12.62
C SER A 600 18.86 -5.43 11.29
N MET A 601 19.41 -4.23 11.12
CA MET A 601 19.33 -3.47 9.87
C MET A 601 20.12 -4.17 8.77
N LEU A 602 21.33 -4.67 9.07
CA LEU A 602 22.12 -5.48 8.15
C LEU A 602 21.37 -6.77 7.77
N ASP A 603 20.81 -7.49 8.75
CA ASP A 603 20.07 -8.74 8.55
C ASP A 603 18.80 -8.55 7.70
N ASN A 604 18.13 -7.41 7.83
CA ASN A 604 16.95 -7.06 7.02
C ASN A 604 17.30 -6.36 5.70
N GLY A 605 18.59 -6.15 5.40
CA GLY A 605 19.04 -5.50 4.16
C GLY A 605 18.84 -3.97 4.11
N PHE A 606 18.64 -3.32 5.26
CA PHE A 606 18.54 -1.85 5.39
C PHE A 606 19.91 -1.23 5.64
N GLN A 607 20.70 -1.04 4.58
CA GLN A 607 22.08 -0.55 4.66
C GLN A 607 22.26 0.85 4.09
N ARG A 608 21.26 1.40 3.40
CA ARG A 608 21.37 2.68 2.67
C ARG A 608 20.22 3.61 3.00
N SER A 609 20.52 4.90 3.10
CA SER A 609 19.57 5.97 3.41
C SER A 609 18.47 6.11 2.35
N ASP A 610 18.76 5.75 1.09
CA ASP A 610 17.78 5.76 -0.01
C ASP A 610 16.67 4.70 0.13
N GLN A 611 16.89 3.71 0.99
CA GLN A 611 15.89 2.69 1.35
C GLN A 611 14.86 3.23 2.35
N TYR A 612 15.15 4.35 3.02
CA TYR A 612 14.16 5.04 3.86
C TYR A 612 13.19 5.81 2.96
N VAL A 613 11.97 5.32 2.88
CA VAL A 613 10.86 6.01 2.21
C VAL A 613 9.91 6.48 3.30
N PRO A 614 9.85 7.79 3.61
CA PRO A 614 8.90 8.31 4.57
C PRO A 614 7.49 7.89 4.16
N ASP A 615 6.68 7.45 5.13
CA ASP A 615 5.29 7.02 4.91
C ASP A 615 4.46 8.19 4.33
N LYS A 616 4.50 8.37 3.01
CA LYS A 616 3.57 9.22 2.27
C LYS A 616 2.28 8.41 2.09
N PHE A 617 1.26 8.73 2.89
CA PHE A 617 -0.16 8.38 2.73
C PHE A 617 -0.44 7.18 1.80
N GLY A 618 -0.60 6.01 2.40
CA GLY A 618 -0.86 4.72 1.73
C GLY A 618 -2.33 4.44 1.39
N LEU A 619 -3.16 5.45 1.15
CA LEU A 619 -4.48 5.23 0.55
C LEU A 619 -4.39 5.66 -0.93
N TYR A 620 -4.66 4.73 -1.86
CA TYR A 620 -4.78 4.95 -3.31
C TYR A 620 -3.49 4.99 -4.18
N LYS A 621 -2.52 4.11 -3.94
CA LYS A 621 -1.58 3.75 -5.02
C LYS A 621 -2.26 2.82 -6.03
N GLY A 622 -2.54 3.34 -7.23
CA GLY A 622 -2.83 2.51 -8.43
C GLY A 622 -4.14 2.81 -9.17
N ALA A 623 -5.15 3.38 -8.51
CA ALA A 623 -6.45 3.70 -9.15
C ALA A 623 -6.28 4.74 -10.28
N ALA A 624 -5.50 5.81 -10.02
CA ALA A 624 -5.19 6.81 -11.03
C ALA A 624 -4.42 6.23 -12.23
N ALA A 625 -3.45 5.35 -12.00
CA ALA A 625 -2.66 4.72 -13.06
C ALA A 625 -3.47 3.73 -13.91
N ASN A 626 -4.45 3.03 -13.31
CA ASN A 626 -5.36 2.15 -14.03
C ASN A 626 -6.45 2.91 -14.79
N TYR A 627 -6.99 3.99 -14.20
CA TYR A 627 -7.97 4.85 -14.86
C TYR A 627 -7.36 5.58 -16.08
N VAL A 628 -6.15 6.12 -15.96
CA VAL A 628 -5.41 6.77 -17.06
C VAL A 628 -5.21 5.84 -18.26
N ARG A 629 -5.30 4.52 -18.07
CA ARG A 629 -5.23 3.52 -19.14
C ARG A 629 -6.61 3.14 -19.71
N PHE A 630 -7.54 2.72 -18.85
CA PHE A 630 -8.80 2.14 -19.30
C PHE A 630 -9.88 3.17 -19.60
N GLY A 631 -9.93 4.27 -18.85
CA GLY A 631 -10.91 5.34 -19.06
C GLY A 631 -10.81 5.93 -20.47
N PRO A 632 -9.67 6.53 -20.85
CA PRO A 632 -9.50 7.13 -22.18
C PRO A 632 -9.68 6.14 -23.33
N TYR A 633 -9.19 4.90 -23.19
CA TYR A 633 -9.32 3.87 -24.23
C TYR A 633 -10.78 3.47 -24.46
N CYS A 634 -11.54 3.21 -23.39
CA CYS A 634 -12.96 2.87 -23.48
C CYS A 634 -13.76 4.01 -24.10
N THR A 635 -13.52 5.25 -23.65
CA THR A 635 -14.21 6.44 -24.18
C THR A 635 -13.95 6.64 -25.67
N LEU A 636 -12.68 6.60 -26.09
CA LEU A 636 -12.32 6.78 -27.50
C LEU A 636 -12.88 5.66 -28.39
N THR A 637 -12.90 4.42 -27.91
CA THR A 637 -13.43 3.28 -28.68
C THR A 637 -14.92 3.44 -28.97
N PHE A 638 -15.73 3.82 -27.97
CA PHE A 638 -17.17 4.03 -28.18
C PHE A 638 -17.47 5.26 -29.05
N VAL A 639 -16.71 6.34 -28.88
CA VAL A 639 -16.87 7.55 -29.71
C VAL A 639 -16.52 7.24 -31.16
N PHE A 640 -15.39 6.58 -31.42
CA PHE A 640 -14.99 6.19 -32.79
C PHE A 640 -15.95 5.17 -33.41
N LEU A 641 -16.44 4.21 -32.63
CA LEU A 641 -17.43 3.25 -33.10
C LEU A 641 -18.71 3.96 -33.56
N GLU A 642 -19.18 4.94 -32.81
CA GLU A 642 -20.37 5.70 -33.18
C GLU A 642 -20.15 6.53 -34.45
N GLN A 643 -18.99 7.19 -34.59
CA GLN A 643 -18.67 7.93 -35.81
C GLN A 643 -18.57 7.01 -37.04
N LEU A 644 -17.97 5.83 -36.88
CA LEU A 644 -17.87 4.84 -37.95
C LEU A 644 -19.24 4.28 -38.35
N ARG A 645 -20.14 4.06 -37.38
CA ARG A 645 -21.55 3.67 -37.66
C ARG A 645 -22.30 4.74 -38.43
N LEU A 646 -22.18 6.00 -38.01
CA LEU A 646 -22.81 7.13 -38.71
C LEU A 646 -22.27 7.30 -40.14
N ALA A 647 -20.96 7.11 -40.33
CA ALA A 647 -20.35 7.15 -41.66
C ALA A 647 -20.80 5.96 -42.53
N TRP A 648 -20.87 4.76 -41.95
CA TRP A 648 -21.38 3.57 -42.63
C TRP A 648 -22.82 3.77 -43.10
N ASP A 649 -23.70 4.25 -42.23
CA ASP A 649 -25.11 4.47 -42.57
C ASP A 649 -25.29 5.53 -43.66
N ARG A 650 -24.48 6.60 -43.65
CA ARG A 650 -24.47 7.61 -44.71
C ARG A 650 -23.98 7.03 -46.05
N GLY A 651 -22.93 6.21 -46.02
CA GLY A 651 -22.38 5.54 -47.21
C GLY A 651 -23.30 4.47 -47.79
N PHE A 652 -24.00 3.71 -46.94
CA PHE A 652 -24.97 2.69 -47.36
C PHE A 652 -26.25 3.34 -47.92
N ALA A 653 -26.70 4.45 -47.34
CA ALA A 653 -27.84 5.23 -47.84
C ALA A 653 -27.55 6.00 -49.15
N THR A 654 -26.30 6.06 -49.59
CA THR A 654 -25.88 6.66 -50.87
C THR A 654 -25.52 5.61 -51.94
N ALA A 655 -25.41 4.34 -51.55
CA ALA A 655 -25.12 3.20 -52.42
C ALA A 655 -26.36 2.32 -52.74
N CYS A 656 -27.40 2.40 -51.91
CA CYS A 656 -28.77 2.01 -52.24
C CYS A 656 -29.53 3.20 -52.84
#